data_AF-A0A9D2JMV1-F1
#
_entry.id   AF-A0A9D2JMV1-F1
#
_cell.length_a   1.000
_cell.length_b   1.000
_cell.length_c   1.000
_cell.angle_alpha   90.00
_cell.angle_beta   90.00
_cell.angle_gamma   90.00
#
_symmetry.space_group_name_H-M   'P 1'
#
loop_
_entity.id
_entity.type
_entity.pdbx_description
1 polymer ?
#
loop_
_entity_poly.entity_id
_entity_poly.type
_entity_poly.pdbx_seq_one_letter_code
_entity_poly.pdbx_strand_id
1 'polypeptide(L)'
;MKRLFALFTLLAFCLTLPATAFAAGTAGARSAARALTAAPRAAAPEWQVIYVGDQNVTGGGYWTTDDSGNVTACTGESIPADNYIHYDAENNVLTLHNATIKKEVPDDTSTSIPGAAISVANTSGDAALTIRLEGNNAIEEVSTGIYVLAHSSSTGTASLTITGSGSLIASGSVNSGIWVQSNSGDATLTIENAEVEAAATGAAGNGVKVRAGEEKSASLSVEGGSLTATGTGTEPGIRFQFGNRVSGSGTPSLTVSENAVVKASGGAGGIFSNFGSVTPSGNGIVFDNGTGAVYGAVELQKDLAIGEGESLTVPDGASLTIPQGKTLTNAGTVTVETSGTLTNNGTINNSGTVTNSGTLENTNGTINNSGTLSGDITGGTVNHKVTGVSLSKTSTTITAGQTETLTATVQPDNATNKTVTWESDNKGVATITQDSTNGLQATVTAVAPGTANITVTTQDGSKTASCTVTVTQPVTGVTLNNSKMGLFVGDSGQLTATVQPSNATNKTLNWATSDDTVATVDTTGKVTAVKAGTATITATAADGSGQTASCEVTVTAKTYALSADPAALGFGSVQTGYSQPAAVTVTVKNTGNQALTLTQPTAANFEVGALSEKELAAGGTATFTVRPKAGLGAGSYSERIAVAGSGSNGGSASVVVTATFKVTQGSGASAATPTPTPAATPLEQHALHFNTMGGLPLADVIRGLGAPVELWPYTPVRPGYLFMGWYADEALTQPVGTIVLVEDTTIYAKWAADPAAVQSGSGSGGRTGGGSGSGSKATPTPTPSPSPTPTPTPTATPTPTPTATPEATATPAPEEPEDKGGFPVVPVAAGAVVLLAVAGGLVIYIRRR
;
A
#
# COMPACT_ATOMS: atom_id res chain seq x y z
N MET A 1 -20.46 -47.10 -57.61
CA MET A 1 -20.77 -48.15 -58.60
C MET A 1 -19.94 -47.91 -59.86
N LYS A 2 -19.66 -48.93 -60.70
CA LYS A 2 -19.36 -48.88 -62.16
C LYS A 2 -18.44 -47.73 -62.69
N ARG A 3 -17.21 -48.06 -63.16
CA ARG A 3 -16.79 -48.14 -64.61
C ARG A 3 -16.45 -46.76 -65.26
N LEU A 4 -15.55 -46.60 -66.26
CA LEU A 4 -14.59 -47.47 -66.98
C LEU A 4 -13.50 -46.59 -67.66
N PHE A 5 -12.40 -47.20 -68.12
CA PHE A 5 -11.40 -46.64 -69.06
C PHE A 5 -11.99 -45.96 -70.32
N ALA A 6 -11.27 -44.96 -70.85
CA ALA A 6 -11.00 -44.81 -72.29
C ALA A 6 -9.77 -43.90 -72.54
N LEU A 7 -9.08 -44.11 -73.67
CA LEU A 7 -7.91 -43.35 -74.16
C LEU A 7 -8.19 -42.98 -75.62
N PHE A 8 -7.95 -41.73 -76.05
CA PHE A 8 -7.83 -41.41 -77.48
C PHE A 8 -7.00 -40.13 -77.74
N THR A 9 -6.45 -40.04 -78.95
CA THR A 9 -5.45 -39.04 -79.38
C THR A 9 -5.95 -38.13 -80.50
N LEU A 10 -5.33 -36.95 -80.61
CA LEU A 10 -4.64 -36.41 -81.81
C LEU A 10 -5.05 -35.00 -82.27
N LEU A 11 -4.01 -34.27 -82.70
CA LEU A 11 -3.97 -33.14 -83.63
C LEU A 11 -4.22 -31.72 -83.09
N ALA A 12 -3.55 -30.77 -83.73
CA ALA A 12 -3.39 -29.40 -83.29
C ALA A 12 -3.96 -28.40 -84.31
N PHE A 13 -4.26 -27.19 -83.82
CA PHE A 13 -4.16 -25.98 -84.63
C PHE A 13 -3.69 -24.82 -83.73
N CYS A 14 -3.01 -23.84 -84.32
CA CYS A 14 -2.37 -22.72 -83.59
C CYS A 14 -3.14 -21.42 -83.82
N LEU A 15 -3.35 -20.61 -82.77
CA LEU A 15 -3.36 -19.13 -82.80
C LEU A 15 -3.62 -18.49 -81.41
N THR A 16 -2.83 -17.45 -81.11
CA THR A 16 -3.06 -16.33 -80.15
C THR A 16 -3.20 -16.56 -78.63
N LEU A 17 -2.47 -15.69 -77.90
CA LEU A 17 -2.41 -15.44 -76.45
C LEU A 17 -3.61 -14.59 -75.94
N PRO A 18 -3.78 -14.31 -74.63
CA PRO A 18 -2.94 -14.69 -73.47
C PRO A 18 -3.65 -15.55 -72.41
N ALA A 19 -2.87 -16.08 -71.46
CA ALA A 19 -3.38 -16.86 -70.33
C ALA A 19 -3.81 -15.97 -69.14
N THR A 20 -5.01 -16.20 -68.62
CA THR A 20 -5.38 -15.79 -67.25
C THR A 20 -4.98 -16.89 -66.27
N ALA A 21 -4.22 -16.55 -65.23
CA ALA A 21 -3.78 -17.51 -64.23
C ALA A 21 -4.91 -17.81 -63.24
N PHE A 22 -5.26 -19.09 -63.09
CA PHE A 22 -6.08 -19.58 -61.98
C PHE A 22 -5.63 -21.00 -61.62
N ALA A 23 -4.89 -21.14 -60.52
CA ALA A 23 -4.28 -22.40 -60.10
C ALA A 23 -4.46 -22.59 -58.59
N ALA A 24 -5.55 -23.25 -58.21
CA ALA A 24 -5.82 -23.58 -56.81
C ALA A 24 -5.29 -24.98 -56.45
N GLY A 25 -4.41 -25.03 -55.45
CA GLY A 25 -4.14 -26.13 -54.52
C GLY A 25 -4.15 -27.59 -55.01
N THR A 26 -2.99 -28.26 -54.86
CA THR A 26 -2.96 -29.49 -54.06
C THR A 26 -1.55 -29.73 -53.50
N ALA A 27 -1.44 -29.91 -52.18
CA ALA A 27 -0.16 -30.20 -51.52
C ALA A 27 0.19 -31.70 -51.60
N GLY A 28 1.48 -32.04 -51.50
CA GLY A 28 1.92 -33.42 -51.30
C GLY A 28 2.92 -33.99 -52.31
N ALA A 29 3.99 -33.25 -52.64
CA ALA A 29 5.18 -33.81 -53.28
C ALA A 29 6.40 -33.65 -52.36
N ARG A 30 7.31 -34.64 -52.36
CA ARG A 30 8.51 -34.64 -51.51
C ARG A 30 9.48 -33.54 -51.92
N SER A 31 10.33 -33.12 -50.99
CA SER A 31 11.56 -32.37 -51.31
C SER A 31 12.43 -33.21 -52.26
N ALA A 32 12.27 -32.94 -53.55
CA ALA A 32 13.25 -33.28 -54.55
C ALA A 32 14.19 -32.09 -54.62
N ALA A 33 15.44 -32.28 -54.18
CA ALA A 33 16.50 -31.34 -54.49
C ALA A 33 16.65 -31.29 -56.01
N ARG A 34 15.96 -30.33 -56.64
CA ARG A 34 16.11 -30.02 -58.05
C ARG A 34 17.53 -29.51 -58.19
N ALA A 35 18.44 -30.40 -58.62
CA ALA A 35 19.81 -30.02 -58.93
C ALA A 35 19.75 -28.78 -59.82
N LEU A 36 20.32 -27.68 -59.35
CA LEU A 36 20.31 -26.42 -60.06
C LEU A 36 21.14 -26.65 -61.34
N THR A 37 20.46 -26.95 -62.44
CA THR A 37 21.05 -26.97 -63.77
C THR A 37 21.34 -25.51 -64.10
N ALA A 38 22.48 -25.04 -63.59
CA ALA A 38 22.93 -23.66 -63.73
C ALA A 38 22.82 -23.27 -65.21
N ALA A 39 22.21 -22.11 -65.46
CA ALA A 39 22.27 -21.52 -66.79
C ALA A 39 23.75 -21.42 -67.18
N PRO A 40 24.12 -21.67 -68.45
CA PRO A 40 25.49 -21.52 -68.90
C PRO A 40 25.94 -20.09 -68.59
N ARG A 41 26.94 -19.96 -67.70
CA ARG A 41 27.43 -18.66 -67.23
C ARG A 41 27.92 -17.85 -68.42
N ALA A 42 27.52 -16.59 -68.49
CA ALA A 42 27.90 -15.73 -69.59
C ALA A 42 29.40 -15.41 -69.52
N ALA A 43 30.10 -15.57 -70.64
CA ALA A 43 31.47 -15.08 -70.78
C ALA A 43 31.53 -13.55 -70.55
N ALA A 44 32.69 -13.05 -70.15
CA ALA A 44 32.88 -11.62 -69.90
C ALA A 44 32.53 -10.79 -71.16
N PRO A 45 31.67 -9.75 -71.05
CA PRO A 45 31.36 -8.85 -72.16
C PRO A 45 32.62 -8.24 -72.77
N GLU A 46 32.68 -8.19 -74.10
CA GLU A 46 33.84 -7.63 -74.80
C GLU A 46 34.07 -6.16 -74.39
N TRP A 47 35.34 -5.79 -74.17
CA TRP A 47 35.78 -4.46 -73.70
C TRP A 47 35.32 -4.04 -72.30
N GLN A 48 34.78 -4.96 -71.51
CA GLN A 48 34.59 -4.74 -70.07
C GLN A 48 35.93 -4.59 -69.34
N VAL A 49 35.96 -3.73 -68.33
CA VAL A 49 37.08 -3.54 -67.40
C VAL A 49 36.56 -3.69 -65.97
N ILE A 50 37.28 -4.45 -65.14
CA ILE A 50 36.92 -4.72 -63.75
C ILE A 50 38.08 -4.33 -62.82
N TYR A 51 37.73 -3.64 -61.74
CA TYR A 51 38.63 -3.34 -60.63
C TYR A 51 38.08 -3.89 -59.31
N VAL A 52 38.99 -4.30 -58.42
CA VAL A 52 38.71 -4.61 -57.01
C VAL A 52 39.76 -3.93 -56.15
N GLY A 53 39.31 -3.00 -55.31
CA GLY A 53 40.19 -2.00 -54.72
C GLY A 53 40.85 -1.13 -55.79
N ASP A 54 42.17 -0.92 -55.63
CA ASP A 54 43.02 -0.24 -56.62
C ASP A 54 43.55 -1.19 -57.72
N GLN A 55 43.24 -2.49 -57.66
CA GLN A 55 43.75 -3.50 -58.60
C GLN A 55 42.82 -3.70 -59.80
N ASN A 56 43.38 -3.64 -61.01
CA ASN A 56 42.69 -4.07 -62.22
C ASN A 56 42.71 -5.61 -62.30
N VAL A 57 41.54 -6.25 -62.17
CA VAL A 57 41.40 -7.71 -62.13
C VAL A 57 40.97 -8.33 -63.46
N THR A 58 40.74 -7.51 -64.50
CA THR A 58 40.12 -7.89 -65.79
C THR A 58 40.78 -9.10 -66.47
N GLY A 59 42.08 -9.32 -66.28
CA GLY A 59 42.82 -10.45 -66.87
C GLY A 59 42.57 -11.82 -66.21
N GLY A 60 41.83 -11.86 -65.09
CA GLY A 60 41.66 -13.06 -64.27
C GLY A 60 42.83 -13.32 -63.31
N GLY A 61 42.61 -14.21 -62.34
CA GLY A 61 43.63 -14.62 -61.36
C GLY A 61 43.17 -14.56 -59.91
N TYR A 62 44.13 -14.55 -58.98
CA TYR A 62 43.92 -14.53 -57.54
C TYR A 62 44.57 -13.31 -56.88
N TRP A 63 43.88 -12.75 -55.88
CA TRP A 63 44.36 -11.69 -55.00
C TRP A 63 44.06 -12.05 -53.54
N THR A 64 44.89 -11.59 -52.60
CA THR A 64 44.62 -11.67 -51.15
C THR A 64 44.20 -10.32 -50.60
N THR A 65 43.34 -10.33 -49.57
CA THR A 65 42.98 -9.15 -48.78
C THR A 65 43.58 -9.18 -47.38
N ASP A 66 43.94 -8.03 -46.82
CA ASP A 66 44.36 -7.88 -45.42
C ASP A 66 43.32 -7.12 -44.56
N ASP A 67 43.57 -7.05 -43.25
CA ASP A 67 42.71 -6.35 -42.28
C ASP A 67 42.59 -4.84 -42.55
N SER A 68 43.50 -4.26 -43.35
CA SER A 68 43.47 -2.86 -43.81
C SER A 68 42.74 -2.69 -45.14
N GLY A 69 42.16 -3.77 -45.67
CA GLY A 69 41.41 -3.81 -46.92
C GLY A 69 42.24 -3.59 -48.17
N ASN A 70 43.56 -3.79 -48.11
CA ASN A 70 44.44 -3.74 -49.28
C ASN A 70 44.24 -4.99 -50.15
N VAL A 71 44.22 -4.85 -51.47
CA VAL A 71 44.07 -5.96 -52.42
C VAL A 71 45.41 -6.23 -53.11
N THR A 72 45.98 -7.43 -52.94
CA THR A 72 47.34 -7.75 -53.43
C THR A 72 47.33 -8.96 -54.37
N ALA A 73 47.92 -8.83 -55.57
CA ALA A 73 47.96 -9.90 -56.57
C ALA A 73 48.84 -11.09 -56.15
N CYS A 74 48.34 -12.31 -56.35
CA CYS A 74 49.10 -13.53 -56.10
C CYS A 74 50.11 -13.78 -57.23
N THR A 75 51.39 -13.92 -56.89
CA THR A 75 52.50 -14.04 -57.85
C THR A 75 53.10 -15.46 -57.96
N GLY A 76 52.44 -16.46 -57.35
CA GLY A 76 52.85 -17.86 -57.37
C GLY A 76 51.67 -18.81 -57.65
N GLU A 77 51.99 -20.07 -57.99
CA GLU A 77 51.01 -21.09 -58.44
C GLU A 77 50.06 -21.60 -57.34
N SER A 78 50.28 -21.23 -56.08
CA SER A 78 49.46 -21.66 -54.94
C SER A 78 48.20 -20.80 -54.78
N ILE A 79 47.03 -21.42 -54.96
CA ILE A 79 45.73 -20.83 -54.62
C ILE A 79 45.71 -20.44 -53.12
N PRO A 80 45.33 -19.19 -52.75
CA PRO A 80 45.15 -18.80 -51.35
C PRO A 80 44.10 -19.66 -50.63
N ALA A 81 44.34 -19.97 -49.36
CA ALA A 81 43.45 -20.83 -48.58
C ALA A 81 42.28 -20.07 -47.92
N ASP A 82 42.42 -18.76 -47.72
CA ASP A 82 41.47 -17.89 -47.02
C ASP A 82 41.72 -16.41 -47.41
N ASN A 83 40.84 -15.49 -47.02
CA ASN A 83 40.93 -14.04 -47.24
C ASN A 83 41.32 -13.66 -48.69
N TYR A 84 40.59 -14.15 -49.68
CA TYR A 84 40.96 -14.05 -51.08
C TYR A 84 39.84 -13.61 -52.03
N ILE A 85 40.27 -13.07 -53.16
CA ILE A 85 39.47 -12.69 -54.31
C ILE A 85 39.97 -13.52 -55.50
N HIS A 86 39.06 -14.13 -56.26
CA HIS A 86 39.39 -14.85 -57.50
C HIS A 86 38.50 -14.37 -58.63
N TYR A 87 39.08 -13.89 -59.73
CA TYR A 87 38.33 -13.57 -60.95
C TYR A 87 38.56 -14.65 -62.02
N ASP A 88 37.47 -15.34 -62.36
CA ASP A 88 37.35 -16.22 -63.51
C ASP A 88 36.83 -15.40 -64.70
N ALA A 89 37.73 -15.05 -65.63
CA ALA A 89 37.40 -14.26 -66.81
C ALA A 89 36.66 -15.07 -67.90
N GLU A 90 36.77 -16.40 -67.90
CA GLU A 90 36.07 -17.25 -68.88
C GLU A 90 34.57 -17.34 -68.56
N ASN A 91 34.21 -17.42 -67.28
CA ASN A 91 32.83 -17.55 -66.79
C ASN A 91 32.27 -16.26 -66.16
N ASN A 92 33.05 -15.17 -66.19
CA ASN A 92 32.77 -13.86 -65.59
C ASN A 92 32.34 -13.91 -64.11
N VAL A 93 33.19 -14.52 -63.27
CA VAL A 93 32.90 -14.77 -61.86
C VAL A 93 33.96 -14.18 -60.95
N LEU A 94 33.56 -13.23 -60.10
CA LEU A 94 34.37 -12.76 -58.98
C LEU A 94 33.98 -13.54 -57.72
N THR A 95 34.78 -14.50 -57.30
CA THR A 95 34.61 -15.13 -55.98
C THR A 95 35.26 -14.26 -54.91
N LEU A 96 34.52 -13.97 -53.84
CA LEU A 96 34.99 -13.34 -52.61
C LEU A 96 34.94 -14.40 -51.50
N HIS A 97 36.06 -14.63 -50.82
CA HIS A 97 36.18 -15.61 -49.74
C HIS A 97 36.80 -14.95 -48.50
N ASN A 98 35.97 -14.63 -47.50
CA ASN A 98 36.35 -13.82 -46.34
C ASN A 98 37.06 -12.48 -46.70
N ALA A 99 36.74 -11.92 -47.87
CA ALA A 99 37.45 -10.79 -48.43
C ALA A 99 37.05 -9.46 -47.76
N THR A 100 38.02 -8.68 -47.33
CA THR A 100 37.83 -7.30 -46.82
C THR A 100 38.42 -6.30 -47.81
N ILE A 101 37.64 -5.32 -48.27
CA ILE A 101 38.06 -4.34 -49.27
C ILE A 101 37.80 -2.93 -48.72
N LYS A 102 38.86 -2.14 -48.59
CA LYS A 102 38.84 -0.72 -48.13
C LYS A 102 39.67 0.19 -49.04
N LYS A 103 39.77 -0.19 -50.31
CA LYS A 103 40.39 0.59 -51.40
C LYS A 103 39.34 0.86 -52.47
N GLU A 104 39.63 1.87 -53.27
CA GLU A 104 38.77 2.37 -54.34
C GLU A 104 39.52 2.38 -55.67
N VAL A 105 38.77 2.37 -56.77
CA VAL A 105 39.29 2.71 -58.09
C VAL A 105 39.87 4.13 -58.11
N PRO A 106 41.15 4.31 -58.52
CA PRO A 106 41.76 5.63 -58.62
C PRO A 106 41.12 6.56 -59.66
N ASP A 107 41.26 7.87 -59.42
CA ASP A 107 40.74 8.97 -60.26
C ASP A 107 41.33 9.03 -61.68
N ASP A 108 42.49 8.40 -61.93
CA ASP A 108 43.19 8.42 -63.23
C ASP A 108 42.85 7.21 -64.13
N THR A 109 41.90 6.37 -63.73
CA THR A 109 41.53 5.16 -64.49
C THR A 109 40.59 5.40 -65.67
N SER A 110 40.64 4.51 -66.66
CA SER A 110 39.85 4.57 -67.90
C SER A 110 38.39 4.11 -67.77
N THR A 111 37.86 3.96 -66.55
CA THR A 111 36.56 3.29 -66.28
C THR A 111 35.39 4.24 -66.07
N SER A 112 35.64 5.54 -65.89
CA SER A 112 34.65 6.57 -65.54
C SER A 112 33.89 6.33 -64.21
N ILE A 113 34.36 5.42 -63.34
CA ILE A 113 33.75 5.09 -62.05
C ILE A 113 34.76 5.13 -60.87
N PRO A 114 35.40 6.29 -60.62
CA PRO A 114 36.26 6.47 -59.45
C PRO A 114 35.47 6.33 -58.15
N GLY A 115 36.16 5.95 -57.07
CA GLY A 115 35.53 5.85 -55.75
C GLY A 115 34.64 4.62 -55.56
N ALA A 116 34.79 3.57 -56.38
CA ALA A 116 34.12 2.27 -56.20
C ALA A 116 35.10 1.21 -55.67
N ALA A 117 34.67 0.34 -54.74
CA ALA A 117 35.51 -0.76 -54.26
C ALA A 117 35.50 -1.99 -55.17
N ILE A 118 34.34 -2.30 -55.76
CA ILE A 118 34.24 -3.23 -56.89
C ILE A 118 33.61 -2.47 -58.04
N SER A 119 34.34 -2.37 -59.15
CA SER A 119 33.98 -1.54 -60.29
C SER A 119 33.94 -2.41 -61.55
N VAL A 120 32.86 -2.26 -62.33
CA VAL A 120 32.64 -2.99 -63.58
C VAL A 120 32.16 -1.99 -64.63
N ALA A 121 33.04 -1.61 -65.55
CA ALA A 121 32.73 -0.62 -66.58
C ALA A 121 32.75 -1.25 -67.98
N ASN A 122 31.79 -0.90 -68.83
CA ASN A 122 31.92 -1.09 -70.28
C ASN A 122 31.52 0.20 -71.00
N THR A 123 32.40 0.70 -71.87
CA THR A 123 32.19 1.92 -72.67
C THR A 123 31.41 1.68 -73.96
N SER A 124 31.32 0.44 -74.45
CA SER A 124 30.76 0.09 -75.76
C SER A 124 30.06 -1.28 -75.79
N GLY A 125 29.29 -1.61 -74.75
CA GLY A 125 28.56 -2.87 -74.67
C GLY A 125 27.90 -3.07 -73.32
N ASP A 126 27.51 -4.32 -73.04
CA ASP A 126 26.95 -4.73 -71.75
C ASP A 126 28.01 -4.69 -70.64
N ALA A 127 27.57 -4.39 -69.41
CA ALA A 127 28.37 -4.51 -68.20
C ALA A 127 27.72 -5.53 -67.26
N ALA A 128 28.24 -6.76 -67.28
CA ALA A 128 27.75 -7.88 -66.48
C ALA A 128 28.80 -8.36 -65.47
N LEU A 129 28.42 -8.80 -64.27
CA LEU A 129 29.30 -9.55 -63.37
C LEU A 129 28.50 -10.54 -62.51
N THR A 130 29.04 -11.73 -62.27
CA THR A 130 28.60 -12.58 -61.16
C THR A 130 29.59 -12.51 -60.00
N ILE A 131 29.16 -12.03 -58.84
CA ILE A 131 29.90 -12.14 -57.58
C ILE A 131 29.45 -13.42 -56.87
N ARG A 132 30.39 -14.28 -56.47
CA ARG A 132 30.13 -15.48 -55.66
C ARG A 132 30.67 -15.27 -54.25
N LEU A 133 29.81 -15.39 -53.25
CA LEU A 133 30.17 -15.20 -51.85
C LEU A 133 30.48 -16.53 -51.16
N GLU A 134 31.65 -16.60 -50.54
CA GLU A 134 32.08 -17.64 -49.63
C GLU A 134 32.53 -16.98 -48.32
N GLY A 135 32.20 -17.56 -47.16
CA GLY A 135 32.50 -16.94 -45.87
C GLY A 135 31.79 -15.60 -45.64
N ASN A 136 32.44 -14.65 -44.94
CA ASN A 136 31.90 -13.33 -44.62
C ASN A 136 32.74 -12.22 -45.27
N ASN A 137 32.14 -11.45 -46.18
CA ASN A 137 32.86 -10.48 -47.01
C ASN A 137 32.43 -9.05 -46.66
N ALA A 138 33.35 -8.10 -46.74
CA ALA A 138 33.13 -6.71 -46.32
C ALA A 138 33.73 -5.70 -47.30
N ILE A 139 32.91 -4.71 -47.68
CA ILE A 139 33.29 -3.53 -48.46
C ILE A 139 32.95 -2.30 -47.60
N GLU A 140 33.99 -1.65 -47.08
CA GLU A 140 33.92 -0.67 -46.00
C GLU A 140 34.80 0.55 -46.27
N GLU A 141 34.49 1.68 -45.62
CA GLU A 141 35.29 2.92 -45.67
C GLU A 141 35.47 3.54 -47.06
N VAL A 142 34.68 3.10 -48.05
CA VAL A 142 34.70 3.58 -49.44
C VAL A 142 33.53 4.52 -49.78
N SER A 143 33.65 5.23 -50.89
CA SER A 143 32.71 6.21 -51.44
C SER A 143 31.50 5.56 -52.10
N THR A 144 31.72 4.42 -52.77
CA THR A 144 30.72 3.56 -53.42
C THR A 144 31.15 2.11 -53.20
N GLY A 145 30.24 1.22 -52.81
CA GLY A 145 30.61 -0.17 -52.55
C GLY A 145 30.86 -0.93 -53.85
N ILE A 146 29.77 -1.36 -54.50
CA ILE A 146 29.82 -2.01 -55.82
C ILE A 146 29.20 -1.07 -56.87
N TYR A 147 29.88 -0.82 -57.99
CA TYR A 147 29.34 -0.05 -59.11
C TYR A 147 29.52 -0.79 -60.45
N VAL A 148 28.40 -1.21 -61.05
CA VAL A 148 28.34 -1.76 -62.42
C VAL A 148 27.78 -0.70 -63.36
N LEU A 149 28.52 -0.32 -64.40
CA LEU A 149 28.17 0.74 -65.35
C LEU A 149 28.33 0.30 -66.82
N ALA A 150 27.20 0.15 -67.52
CA ALA A 150 27.15 0.20 -68.98
C ALA A 150 27.05 1.68 -69.40
N HIS A 151 28.21 2.25 -69.76
CA HIS A 151 28.37 3.69 -69.98
C HIS A 151 27.83 4.16 -71.35
N SER A 152 27.71 3.26 -72.32
CA SER A 152 27.24 3.59 -73.67
C SER A 152 25.83 4.23 -73.67
N SER A 153 25.71 5.35 -74.38
CA SER A 153 24.46 6.14 -74.49
C SER A 153 23.53 5.67 -75.61
N SER A 154 23.83 4.53 -76.26
CA SER A 154 23.06 4.00 -77.39
C SER A 154 22.88 2.47 -77.39
N THR A 155 23.63 1.75 -76.54
CA THR A 155 23.67 0.28 -76.44
C THR A 155 24.08 -0.15 -75.03
N GLY A 156 23.83 -1.41 -74.68
CA GLY A 156 24.36 -2.04 -73.46
C GLY A 156 23.41 -2.06 -72.27
N THR A 157 23.29 -3.21 -71.64
CA THR A 157 22.58 -3.49 -70.39
C THR A 157 23.56 -3.57 -69.22
N ALA A 158 23.07 -3.40 -67.99
CA ALA A 158 23.89 -3.56 -66.79
C ALA A 158 23.31 -4.65 -65.89
N SER A 159 24.13 -5.63 -65.53
CA SER A 159 23.71 -6.76 -64.70
C SER A 159 24.71 -7.11 -63.62
N LEU A 160 24.20 -7.37 -62.42
CA LEU A 160 24.97 -7.86 -61.28
C LEU A 160 24.20 -9.02 -60.65
N THR A 161 24.82 -10.20 -60.59
CA THR A 161 24.32 -11.32 -59.79
C THR A 161 25.23 -11.50 -58.58
N ILE A 162 24.66 -11.52 -57.37
CA ILE A 162 25.38 -11.85 -56.13
C ILE A 162 24.83 -13.19 -55.64
N THR A 163 25.66 -14.24 -55.59
CA THR A 163 25.20 -15.62 -55.41
C THR A 163 26.06 -16.41 -54.43
N GLY A 164 25.51 -17.46 -53.82
CA GLY A 164 26.25 -18.38 -52.95
C GLY A 164 26.13 -18.08 -51.45
N SER A 165 26.40 -19.09 -50.63
CA SER A 165 26.02 -19.15 -49.22
C SER A 165 26.83 -18.28 -48.25
N GLY A 166 27.65 -17.35 -48.76
CA GLY A 166 28.37 -16.38 -47.95
C GLY A 166 27.54 -15.14 -47.61
N SER A 167 28.11 -14.26 -46.79
CA SER A 167 27.57 -12.92 -46.53
C SER A 167 28.42 -11.83 -47.19
N LEU A 168 27.80 -10.68 -47.44
CA LEU A 168 28.44 -9.47 -47.94
C LEU A 168 27.86 -8.23 -47.26
N ILE A 169 28.71 -7.46 -46.59
CA ILE A 169 28.44 -6.05 -46.27
C ILE A 169 29.01 -5.20 -47.42
N ALA A 170 28.16 -4.38 -48.03
CA ALA A 170 28.49 -3.48 -49.13
C ALA A 170 28.10 -2.04 -48.79
N SER A 171 29.07 -1.24 -48.33
CA SER A 171 28.81 0.14 -47.88
C SER A 171 29.33 1.21 -48.85
N GLY A 172 28.69 2.39 -48.84
CA GLY A 172 29.12 3.57 -49.60
C GLY A 172 28.90 4.87 -48.83
N SER A 173 29.97 5.65 -48.65
CA SER A 173 29.95 6.90 -47.87
C SER A 173 29.59 8.15 -48.68
N VAL A 174 29.63 8.09 -50.01
CA VAL A 174 29.27 9.21 -50.91
C VAL A 174 28.07 8.86 -51.77
N ASN A 175 28.07 7.65 -52.35
CA ASN A 175 27.04 7.13 -53.23
C ASN A 175 26.32 5.94 -52.56
N SER A 176 26.12 4.84 -53.29
CA SER A 176 25.39 3.67 -52.81
C SER A 176 26.31 2.55 -52.31
N GLY A 177 25.77 1.69 -51.46
CA GLY A 177 26.38 0.39 -51.15
C GLY A 177 26.46 -0.50 -52.40
N ILE A 178 25.36 -0.60 -53.16
CA ILE A 178 25.32 -1.25 -54.48
C ILE A 178 24.66 -0.34 -55.50
N TRP A 179 25.31 -0.12 -56.65
CA TRP A 179 24.81 0.64 -57.78
C TRP A 179 24.95 -0.18 -59.07
N VAL A 180 23.84 -0.46 -59.75
CA VAL A 180 23.82 -1.02 -61.11
C VAL A 180 23.22 0.03 -62.05
N GLN A 181 23.91 0.37 -63.14
CA GLN A 181 23.49 1.40 -64.08
C GLN A 181 23.74 1.03 -65.54
N SER A 182 22.69 1.09 -66.36
CA SER A 182 22.85 1.35 -67.80
C SER A 182 22.41 2.77 -68.13
N ASN A 183 23.12 3.40 -69.05
CA ASN A 183 22.76 4.71 -69.60
C ASN A 183 21.69 4.64 -70.72
N SER A 184 21.44 3.46 -71.32
CA SER A 184 20.55 3.34 -72.49
C SER A 184 19.75 2.03 -72.61
N GLY A 185 20.15 0.97 -71.90
CA GLY A 185 19.47 -0.31 -71.80
C GLY A 185 18.87 -0.58 -70.42
N ASP A 186 18.46 -1.82 -70.20
CA ASP A 186 17.93 -2.31 -68.92
C ASP A 186 19.04 -2.44 -67.86
N ALA A 187 18.63 -2.42 -66.59
CA ALA A 187 19.52 -2.62 -65.44
C ALA A 187 18.92 -3.64 -64.46
N THR A 188 19.72 -4.62 -64.04
CA THR A 188 19.26 -5.75 -63.21
C THR A 188 20.23 -6.06 -62.08
N LEU A 189 19.73 -6.19 -60.86
CA LEU A 189 20.42 -6.79 -59.73
C LEU A 189 19.69 -8.09 -59.34
N THR A 190 20.42 -9.19 -59.24
CA THR A 190 19.91 -10.48 -58.74
C THR A 190 20.72 -10.87 -57.51
N ILE A 191 20.05 -11.29 -56.44
CA ILE A 191 20.67 -11.85 -55.24
C ILE A 191 20.14 -13.27 -55.08
N GLU A 192 21.02 -14.28 -55.09
CA GLU A 192 20.66 -15.70 -55.17
C GLU A 192 21.23 -16.47 -53.98
N ASN A 193 20.38 -16.89 -53.04
CA ASN A 193 20.76 -17.73 -51.89
C ASN A 193 21.92 -17.14 -51.05
N ALA A 194 22.04 -15.81 -51.06
CA ALA A 194 23.12 -15.01 -50.47
C ALA A 194 22.58 -14.03 -49.42
N GLU A 195 23.45 -13.55 -48.53
CA GLU A 195 23.07 -12.63 -47.44
C GLU A 195 23.76 -11.29 -47.64
N VAL A 196 23.01 -10.26 -48.03
CA VAL A 196 23.57 -8.96 -48.46
C VAL A 196 23.06 -7.83 -47.58
N GLU A 197 23.98 -7.07 -46.98
CA GLU A 197 23.69 -5.77 -46.35
C GLU A 197 24.29 -4.66 -47.21
N ALA A 198 23.44 -3.87 -47.86
CA ALA A 198 23.82 -2.78 -48.75
C ALA A 198 23.47 -1.43 -48.12
N ALA A 199 24.47 -0.64 -47.72
CA ALA A 199 24.27 0.54 -46.87
C ALA A 199 24.90 1.81 -47.45
N ALA A 200 24.15 2.91 -47.44
CA ALA A 200 24.73 4.25 -47.48
C ALA A 200 25.14 4.66 -46.06
N THR A 201 26.33 5.26 -45.91
CA THR A 201 26.86 5.66 -44.58
C THR A 201 27.10 7.16 -44.43
N GLY A 202 27.18 7.91 -45.54
CA GLY A 202 27.25 9.38 -45.53
C GLY A 202 25.92 10.06 -45.82
N ALA A 203 25.96 11.26 -46.40
CA ALA A 203 24.83 12.20 -46.31
C ALA A 203 23.66 12.01 -47.31
N ALA A 204 23.85 11.31 -48.44
CA ALA A 204 22.86 11.27 -49.53
C ALA A 204 22.97 10.03 -50.44
N GLY A 205 23.05 8.82 -49.85
CA GLY A 205 23.19 7.56 -50.59
C GLY A 205 21.97 6.64 -50.49
N ASN A 206 21.81 5.72 -51.45
CA ASN A 206 20.89 4.58 -51.35
C ASN A 206 21.64 3.34 -50.87
N GLY A 207 20.98 2.40 -50.18
CA GLY A 207 21.57 1.08 -49.96
C GLY A 207 21.81 0.36 -51.29
N VAL A 208 20.74 0.21 -52.06
CA VAL A 208 20.72 -0.32 -53.43
C VAL A 208 20.18 0.72 -54.40
N LYS A 209 20.82 0.87 -55.57
CA LYS A 209 20.36 1.73 -56.66
C LYS A 209 20.44 1.01 -58.00
N VAL A 210 19.30 0.78 -58.64
CA VAL A 210 19.19 0.20 -59.99
C VAL A 210 18.72 1.27 -60.94
N ARG A 211 19.54 1.66 -61.92
CA ARG A 211 19.25 2.72 -62.89
C ARG A 211 19.29 2.21 -64.33
N ALA A 212 18.19 2.32 -65.04
CA ALA A 212 18.09 1.98 -66.45
C ALA A 212 17.99 3.23 -67.34
N GLY A 213 18.04 3.02 -68.66
CA GLY A 213 17.72 4.03 -69.66
C GLY A 213 16.25 4.50 -69.59
N GLU A 214 15.88 5.42 -70.47
CA GLU A 214 14.47 5.79 -70.68
C GLU A 214 13.75 4.70 -71.50
N GLU A 215 12.49 4.42 -71.15
CA GLU A 215 11.69 3.29 -71.66
C GLU A 215 12.29 1.90 -71.36
N LYS A 216 13.05 1.77 -70.27
CA LYS A 216 13.73 0.52 -69.85
C LYS A 216 13.27 -0.02 -68.50
N SER A 217 13.69 -1.24 -68.21
CA SER A 217 13.41 -2.00 -66.98
C SER A 217 14.53 -1.78 -65.98
N ALA A 218 14.17 -1.47 -64.73
CA ALA A 218 15.07 -1.45 -63.59
C ALA A 218 14.58 -2.51 -62.61
N SER A 219 15.33 -3.60 -62.49
CA SER A 219 14.86 -4.84 -61.87
C SER A 219 15.75 -5.28 -60.71
N LEU A 220 15.11 -5.73 -59.64
CA LEU A 220 15.74 -6.37 -58.49
C LEU A 220 15.05 -7.70 -58.23
N SER A 221 15.80 -8.79 -58.26
CA SER A 221 15.34 -10.12 -57.83
C SER A 221 16.12 -10.56 -56.59
N VAL A 222 15.43 -11.12 -55.59
CA VAL A 222 16.05 -11.72 -54.40
C VAL A 222 15.47 -13.12 -54.24
N GLU A 223 16.29 -14.13 -54.52
CA GLU A 223 15.89 -15.52 -54.77
C GLU A 223 16.56 -16.41 -53.71
N GLY A 224 15.86 -16.59 -52.59
CA GLY A 224 16.45 -17.12 -51.35
C GLY A 224 17.38 -16.11 -50.65
N GLY A 225 17.89 -16.48 -49.46
CA GLY A 225 18.78 -15.62 -48.67
C GLY A 225 18.09 -14.35 -48.13
N SER A 226 18.83 -13.24 -48.07
CA SER A 226 18.27 -11.95 -47.65
C SER A 226 18.99 -10.72 -48.24
N LEU A 227 18.26 -9.61 -48.30
CA LEU A 227 18.78 -8.27 -48.59
C LEU A 227 18.33 -7.28 -47.51
N THR A 228 19.28 -6.66 -46.82
CA THR A 228 19.05 -5.43 -46.04
C THR A 228 19.60 -4.24 -46.83
N ALA A 229 18.79 -3.21 -47.06
CA ALA A 229 19.14 -2.06 -47.89
C ALA A 229 18.81 -0.74 -47.18
N THR A 230 19.84 0.03 -46.79
CA THR A 230 19.67 1.25 -45.97
C THR A 230 20.19 2.50 -46.67
N GLY A 231 19.32 3.49 -46.86
CA GLY A 231 19.62 4.79 -47.45
C GLY A 231 19.64 5.93 -46.42
N THR A 232 20.26 7.04 -46.78
CA THR A 232 20.54 8.16 -45.85
C THR A 232 20.07 9.52 -46.37
N GLY A 233 19.96 10.50 -45.46
CA GLY A 233 19.52 11.85 -45.81
C GLY A 233 18.08 11.86 -46.32
N THR A 234 17.90 12.14 -47.62
CA THR A 234 16.59 12.13 -48.30
C THR A 234 16.46 11.00 -49.33
N GLU A 235 17.22 9.92 -49.16
CA GLU A 235 17.24 8.77 -50.06
C GLU A 235 16.59 7.53 -49.44
N PRO A 236 15.89 6.70 -50.25
CA PRO A 236 15.38 5.41 -49.80
C PRO A 236 16.46 4.33 -49.78
N GLY A 237 16.17 3.23 -49.08
CA GLY A 237 17.00 2.02 -49.03
C GLY A 237 17.23 1.40 -50.41
N ILE A 238 16.18 1.25 -51.19
CA ILE A 238 16.18 0.74 -52.57
C ILE A 238 15.63 1.83 -53.50
N ARG A 239 16.45 2.27 -54.46
CA ARG A 239 16.04 3.19 -55.53
C ARG A 239 16.05 2.52 -56.90
N PHE A 240 14.91 2.59 -57.57
CA PHE A 240 14.80 2.39 -59.02
C PHE A 240 14.83 3.76 -59.73
N GLN A 241 15.59 3.89 -60.82
CA GLN A 241 15.69 5.13 -61.61
C GLN A 241 15.63 4.84 -63.11
N PHE A 242 14.97 5.71 -63.87
CA PHE A 242 14.90 5.66 -65.34
C PHE A 242 15.38 6.98 -65.90
N GLY A 243 16.33 6.98 -66.83
CA GLY A 243 16.90 8.22 -67.37
C GLY A 243 17.50 9.09 -66.27
N ASN A 244 16.91 10.26 -66.00
CA ASN A 244 17.32 11.18 -64.94
C ASN A 244 16.42 11.06 -63.68
N ARG A 245 16.82 11.65 -62.55
CA ARG A 245 16.04 11.67 -61.30
C ARG A 245 14.72 12.45 -61.39
N VAL A 246 14.54 13.27 -62.43
CA VAL A 246 13.41 14.20 -62.60
C VAL A 246 12.59 13.89 -63.86
N SER A 247 13.16 13.15 -64.81
CA SER A 247 12.56 12.86 -66.11
C SER A 247 12.97 11.48 -66.60
N GLY A 248 12.00 10.76 -67.15
CA GLY A 248 12.17 9.43 -67.74
C GLY A 248 10.84 8.68 -67.73
N SER A 249 10.87 7.46 -68.26
CA SER A 249 9.78 6.49 -68.29
C SER A 249 10.39 5.10 -68.17
N GLY A 250 9.68 4.11 -67.63
CA GLY A 250 10.21 2.76 -67.47
C GLY A 250 9.48 1.96 -66.40
N THR A 251 9.90 0.71 -66.23
CA THR A 251 9.22 -0.26 -65.35
C THR A 251 10.13 -0.68 -64.20
N PRO A 252 9.81 -0.30 -62.94
CA PRO A 252 10.49 -0.85 -61.77
C PRO A 252 9.93 -2.23 -61.47
N SER A 253 10.78 -3.19 -61.12
CA SER A 253 10.33 -4.48 -60.59
C SER A 253 11.15 -4.90 -59.37
N LEU A 254 10.45 -5.32 -58.33
CA LEU A 254 11.00 -6.06 -57.21
C LEU A 254 10.31 -7.42 -57.15
N THR A 255 11.10 -8.47 -57.36
CA THR A 255 10.69 -9.86 -57.21
C THR A 255 11.44 -10.45 -56.03
N VAL A 256 10.72 -11.10 -55.12
CA VAL A 256 11.27 -11.76 -53.95
C VAL A 256 10.73 -13.18 -53.93
N SER A 257 11.60 -14.18 -53.96
CA SER A 257 11.23 -15.58 -54.20
C SER A 257 12.04 -16.54 -53.31
N GLU A 258 11.69 -17.82 -53.38
CA GLU A 258 12.30 -18.90 -52.58
C GLU A 258 12.36 -18.59 -51.06
N ASN A 259 11.35 -17.86 -50.56
CA ASN A 259 11.22 -17.42 -49.15
C ASN A 259 12.23 -16.37 -48.69
N ALA A 260 12.86 -15.62 -49.61
CA ALA A 260 13.77 -14.54 -49.27
C ALA A 260 13.13 -13.44 -48.40
N VAL A 261 13.97 -12.74 -47.64
CA VAL A 261 13.58 -11.59 -46.82
C VAL A 261 14.30 -10.33 -47.31
N VAL A 262 13.53 -9.28 -47.62
CA VAL A 262 14.05 -7.96 -47.97
C VAL A 262 13.67 -6.96 -46.88
N LYS A 263 14.64 -6.27 -46.28
CA LYS A 263 14.42 -5.12 -45.40
C LYS A 263 14.97 -3.86 -46.05
N ALA A 264 14.13 -2.86 -46.31
CA ALA A 264 14.54 -1.60 -46.91
C ALA A 264 14.17 -0.41 -46.00
N SER A 265 15.10 0.51 -45.77
CA SER A 265 14.90 1.68 -44.89
C SER A 265 15.61 2.92 -45.42
N GLY A 266 15.06 4.11 -45.18
CA GLY A 266 15.68 5.36 -45.63
C GLY A 266 14.82 6.60 -45.40
N GLY A 267 15.43 7.78 -45.51
CA GLY A 267 14.81 9.06 -45.18
C GLY A 267 13.67 9.49 -46.14
N ALA A 268 13.49 8.78 -47.25
CA ALA A 268 12.37 8.94 -48.18
C ALA A 268 11.50 7.67 -48.32
N GLY A 269 11.56 6.76 -47.35
CA GLY A 269 10.95 5.42 -47.40
C GLY A 269 11.98 4.32 -47.62
N GLY A 270 11.54 3.06 -47.67
CA GLY A 270 12.40 1.92 -47.94
C GLY A 270 12.57 1.70 -49.45
N ILE A 271 11.47 1.67 -50.21
CA ILE A 271 11.47 1.22 -51.62
C ILE A 271 10.80 2.26 -52.52
N PHE A 272 11.57 2.89 -53.41
CA PHE A 272 11.06 3.99 -54.25
C PHE A 272 11.60 3.98 -55.69
N SER A 273 10.81 4.52 -56.61
CA SER A 273 11.16 4.74 -58.02
C SER A 273 11.32 6.24 -58.33
N ASN A 274 11.37 6.61 -59.62
CA ASN A 274 11.18 8.00 -60.04
C ASN A 274 9.77 8.54 -59.73
N PHE A 275 8.76 7.67 -59.58
CA PHE A 275 7.33 8.05 -59.65
C PHE A 275 6.53 7.79 -58.37
N GLY A 276 7.09 7.04 -57.41
CA GLY A 276 6.39 6.56 -56.22
C GLY A 276 7.01 5.28 -55.64
N SER A 277 6.34 4.69 -54.66
CA SER A 277 6.68 3.36 -54.13
C SER A 277 6.57 2.27 -55.20
N VAL A 278 7.21 1.12 -54.95
CA VAL A 278 7.22 -0.03 -55.86
C VAL A 278 6.65 -1.25 -55.13
N THR A 279 5.53 -1.78 -55.61
CA THR A 279 4.91 -2.98 -55.04
C THR A 279 5.77 -4.23 -55.33
N PRO A 280 6.21 -4.98 -54.30
CA PRO A 280 6.90 -6.25 -54.50
C PRO A 280 6.00 -7.34 -55.10
N SER A 281 6.64 -8.41 -55.58
CA SER A 281 5.98 -9.58 -56.17
C SER A 281 6.73 -10.87 -55.84
N GLY A 282 6.07 -12.03 -55.93
CA GLY A 282 6.68 -13.35 -55.74
C GLY A 282 6.24 -14.08 -54.47
N ASN A 283 7.17 -14.80 -53.85
CA ASN A 283 6.98 -15.59 -52.64
C ASN A 283 8.10 -15.35 -51.59
N GLY A 284 7.93 -14.31 -50.78
CA GLY A 284 8.91 -13.87 -49.77
C GLY A 284 8.36 -12.77 -48.86
N ILE A 285 9.21 -12.18 -48.01
CA ILE A 285 8.82 -11.13 -47.05
C ILE A 285 9.52 -9.83 -47.41
N VAL A 286 8.81 -8.71 -47.43
CA VAL A 286 9.39 -7.38 -47.70
C VAL A 286 8.97 -6.39 -46.63
N PHE A 287 9.94 -5.67 -46.06
CA PHE A 287 9.73 -4.54 -45.17
C PHE A 287 10.08 -3.24 -45.90
N ASP A 288 9.08 -2.39 -46.11
CA ASP A 288 9.25 -1.01 -46.59
C ASP A 288 9.21 -0.06 -45.38
N ASN A 289 10.37 0.45 -45.00
CA ASN A 289 10.58 1.37 -43.87
C ASN A 289 9.95 0.90 -42.55
N GLY A 290 10.14 -0.39 -42.22
CA GLY A 290 9.59 -1.04 -41.02
C GLY A 290 8.16 -1.60 -41.19
N THR A 291 7.47 -1.29 -42.29
CA THR A 291 6.16 -1.90 -42.62
C THR A 291 6.37 -3.18 -43.41
N GLY A 292 6.20 -4.33 -42.78
CA GLY A 292 6.38 -5.66 -43.38
C GLY A 292 5.11 -6.21 -44.02
N ALA A 293 5.26 -6.89 -45.17
CA ALA A 293 4.22 -7.70 -45.79
C ALA A 293 4.78 -9.04 -46.30
N VAL A 294 3.97 -10.09 -46.19
CA VAL A 294 4.23 -11.43 -46.76
C VAL A 294 3.59 -11.52 -48.15
N TYR A 295 4.38 -11.95 -49.14
CA TYR A 295 3.95 -12.15 -50.51
C TYR A 295 3.91 -13.65 -50.80
N GLY A 296 2.82 -14.14 -51.40
CA GLY A 296 2.66 -15.55 -51.76
C GLY A 296 2.66 -16.49 -50.54
N ALA A 297 3.25 -17.67 -50.69
CA ALA A 297 3.42 -18.65 -49.62
C ALA A 297 4.91 -18.72 -49.22
N VAL A 298 5.18 -18.54 -47.93
CA VAL A 298 6.53 -18.36 -47.37
C VAL A 298 6.79 -19.31 -46.20
N GLU A 299 7.97 -19.91 -46.15
CA GLU A 299 8.50 -20.65 -44.99
C GLU A 299 9.81 -20.01 -44.48
N LEU A 300 9.87 -19.64 -43.19
CA LEU A 300 11.01 -18.90 -42.64
C LEU A 300 12.34 -19.69 -42.70
N GLN A 301 13.28 -19.20 -43.50
CA GLN A 301 14.64 -19.75 -43.59
C GLN A 301 15.52 -19.41 -42.38
N LYS A 302 15.20 -18.33 -41.66
CA LYS A 302 15.90 -17.83 -40.46
C LYS A 302 14.90 -17.31 -39.43
N ASP A 303 15.37 -17.07 -38.22
CA ASP A 303 14.57 -16.40 -37.19
C ASP A 303 14.27 -14.96 -37.62
N LEU A 304 13.03 -14.51 -37.39
CA LEU A 304 12.55 -13.20 -37.80
C LEU A 304 12.20 -12.37 -36.56
N ALA A 305 12.72 -11.14 -36.52
CA ALA A 305 12.41 -10.14 -35.51
C ALA A 305 11.59 -8.99 -36.09
N ILE A 306 10.49 -8.65 -35.41
CA ILE A 306 9.64 -7.47 -35.64
C ILE A 306 9.84 -6.55 -34.44
N GLY A 307 10.60 -5.47 -34.63
CA GLY A 307 10.96 -4.51 -33.59
C GLY A 307 9.80 -3.64 -33.11
N GLU A 308 10.01 -2.88 -32.04
CA GLU A 308 9.04 -1.86 -31.61
C GLU A 308 8.84 -0.83 -32.73
N GLY A 309 7.58 -0.59 -33.11
CA GLY A 309 7.22 0.29 -34.23
C GLY A 309 7.30 -0.37 -35.62
N GLU A 310 7.90 -1.56 -35.78
CA GLU A 310 7.76 -2.35 -37.01
C GLU A 310 6.40 -3.08 -37.06
N SER A 311 6.00 -3.49 -38.26
CA SER A 311 4.84 -4.36 -38.47
C SER A 311 5.12 -5.50 -39.44
N LEU A 312 4.28 -6.52 -39.44
CA LEU A 312 4.23 -7.58 -40.44
C LEU A 312 2.79 -8.02 -40.70
N THR A 313 2.28 -7.75 -41.90
CA THR A 313 0.99 -8.26 -42.37
C THR A 313 1.17 -9.56 -43.15
N VAL A 314 0.36 -10.57 -42.82
CA VAL A 314 0.07 -11.73 -43.69
C VAL A 314 -1.26 -11.42 -44.40
N PRO A 315 -1.22 -10.90 -45.63
CA PRO A 315 -2.41 -10.38 -46.30
C PRO A 315 -3.33 -11.47 -46.84
N ASP A 316 -4.51 -11.06 -47.30
CA ASP A 316 -5.49 -11.95 -47.94
C ASP A 316 -4.87 -12.81 -49.06
N GLY A 317 -4.98 -14.14 -48.92
CA GLY A 317 -4.45 -15.13 -49.86
C GLY A 317 -2.95 -15.45 -49.70
N ALA A 318 -2.21 -14.80 -48.79
CA ALA A 318 -0.82 -15.11 -48.48
C ALA A 318 -0.69 -16.08 -47.29
N SER A 319 0.47 -16.74 -47.17
CA SER A 319 0.77 -17.58 -46.01
C SER A 319 2.21 -17.48 -45.51
N LEU A 320 2.38 -17.57 -44.19
CA LEU A 320 3.65 -17.60 -43.50
C LEU A 320 3.74 -18.83 -42.60
N THR A 321 4.73 -19.68 -42.86
CA THR A 321 5.07 -20.84 -42.04
C THR A 321 6.32 -20.55 -41.22
N ILE A 322 6.23 -20.75 -39.90
CA ILE A 322 7.37 -20.78 -38.98
C ILE A 322 7.70 -22.27 -38.76
N PRO A 323 8.74 -22.83 -39.40
CA PRO A 323 9.03 -24.25 -39.28
C PRO A 323 9.71 -24.59 -37.95
N GLN A 324 9.84 -25.89 -37.66
CA GLN A 324 10.40 -26.36 -36.40
C GLN A 324 11.83 -25.86 -36.20
N GLY A 325 12.11 -25.30 -35.02
CA GLY A 325 13.41 -24.74 -34.69
C GLY A 325 13.66 -23.32 -35.24
N LYS A 326 12.64 -22.65 -35.77
CA LYS A 326 12.66 -21.21 -36.06
C LYS A 326 11.82 -20.40 -35.07
N THR A 327 12.17 -19.13 -34.93
CA THR A 327 11.52 -18.17 -34.03
C THR A 327 10.99 -16.96 -34.78
N LEU A 328 9.72 -16.60 -34.57
CA LEU A 328 9.20 -15.25 -34.81
C LEU A 328 9.18 -14.49 -33.48
N THR A 329 9.99 -13.44 -33.35
CA THR A 329 10.00 -12.57 -32.16
C THR A 329 9.31 -11.25 -32.50
N ASN A 330 8.21 -10.95 -31.83
CA ASN A 330 7.39 -9.77 -32.09
C ASN A 330 7.34 -8.84 -30.88
N ALA A 331 7.97 -7.67 -31.01
CA ALA A 331 7.75 -6.49 -30.17
C ALA A 331 6.86 -5.44 -30.86
N GLY A 332 6.75 -5.49 -32.19
CA GLY A 332 5.87 -4.65 -33.00
C GLY A 332 4.45 -5.21 -33.17
N THR A 333 3.93 -5.14 -34.39
CA THR A 333 2.56 -5.60 -34.72
C THR A 333 2.56 -6.65 -35.81
N VAL A 334 2.01 -7.84 -35.54
CA VAL A 334 1.72 -8.87 -36.56
C VAL A 334 0.21 -8.91 -36.81
N THR A 335 -0.18 -8.82 -38.09
CA THR A 335 -1.58 -8.88 -38.52
C THR A 335 -1.76 -10.05 -39.48
N VAL A 336 -2.79 -10.87 -39.28
CA VAL A 336 -3.22 -11.90 -40.24
C VAL A 336 -4.60 -11.51 -40.74
N GLU A 337 -4.70 -11.20 -42.04
CA GLU A 337 -5.95 -10.78 -42.68
C GLU A 337 -6.92 -11.96 -42.90
N THR A 338 -8.16 -11.67 -43.30
CA THR A 338 -9.33 -12.58 -43.33
C THR A 338 -9.06 -13.96 -43.94
N SER A 339 -8.23 -14.02 -44.97
CA SER A 339 -7.80 -15.23 -45.70
C SER A 339 -6.28 -15.41 -45.71
N GLY A 340 -5.56 -14.61 -44.93
CA GLY A 340 -4.15 -14.85 -44.61
C GLY A 340 -4.00 -16.07 -43.69
N THR A 341 -2.85 -16.75 -43.77
CA THR A 341 -2.57 -17.95 -42.97
C THR A 341 -1.20 -17.88 -42.29
N LEU A 342 -1.17 -17.96 -40.96
CA LEU A 342 0.04 -18.05 -40.15
C LEU A 342 0.13 -19.43 -39.49
N THR A 343 1.06 -20.27 -39.94
CA THR A 343 1.26 -21.64 -39.44
C THR A 343 2.53 -21.73 -38.59
N ASN A 344 2.37 -21.89 -37.28
CA ASN A 344 3.46 -22.07 -36.32
C ASN A 344 3.73 -23.56 -36.02
N ASN A 345 4.87 -24.05 -36.51
CA ASN A 345 5.49 -25.31 -36.10
C ASN A 345 6.78 -25.08 -35.27
N GLY A 346 7.13 -23.81 -35.01
CA GLY A 346 8.30 -23.38 -34.24
C GLY A 346 7.90 -22.61 -32.99
N THR A 347 8.51 -21.44 -32.77
CA THR A 347 8.19 -20.56 -31.64
C THR A 347 7.73 -19.19 -32.10
N ILE A 348 6.63 -18.69 -31.53
CA ILE A 348 6.28 -17.26 -31.56
C ILE A 348 6.55 -16.68 -30.16
N ASN A 349 7.42 -15.68 -30.05
CA ASN A 349 7.63 -14.90 -28.83
C ASN A 349 6.96 -13.53 -29.01
N ASN A 350 5.75 -13.35 -28.46
CA ASN A 350 4.98 -12.12 -28.61
C ASN A 350 5.02 -11.26 -27.34
N SER A 351 5.71 -10.12 -27.41
CA SER A 351 5.62 -9.01 -26.45
C SER A 351 4.85 -7.81 -26.98
N GLY A 352 4.71 -7.68 -28.31
CA GLY A 352 3.92 -6.66 -28.99
C GLY A 352 2.45 -7.04 -29.18
N THR A 353 1.90 -6.78 -30.36
CA THR A 353 0.53 -7.15 -30.74
C THR A 353 0.50 -8.19 -31.85
N VAL A 354 -0.33 -9.22 -31.69
CA VAL A 354 -0.73 -10.16 -32.75
C VAL A 354 -2.25 -10.09 -32.89
N THR A 355 -2.73 -9.79 -34.10
CA THR A 355 -4.16 -9.76 -34.42
C THR A 355 -4.45 -10.74 -35.56
N ASN A 356 -5.19 -11.81 -35.26
CA ASN A 356 -5.69 -12.74 -36.26
C ASN A 356 -7.15 -12.42 -36.65
N SER A 357 -7.40 -12.23 -37.94
CA SER A 357 -8.74 -12.21 -38.54
C SER A 357 -8.96 -13.35 -39.55
N GLY A 358 -7.92 -14.13 -39.84
CA GLY A 358 -7.95 -15.31 -40.71
C GLY A 358 -7.50 -16.57 -39.96
N THR A 359 -6.51 -17.27 -40.50
CA THR A 359 -6.07 -18.57 -39.95
C THR A 359 -4.75 -18.45 -39.18
N LEU A 360 -4.76 -18.76 -37.88
CA LEU A 360 -3.54 -18.93 -37.07
C LEU A 360 -3.49 -20.37 -36.52
N GLU A 361 -2.77 -21.23 -37.23
CA GLU A 361 -2.53 -22.62 -36.83
C GLU A 361 -1.28 -22.71 -35.98
N ASN A 362 -1.39 -23.25 -34.77
CA ASN A 362 -0.27 -23.44 -33.85
C ASN A 362 0.01 -24.93 -33.56
N THR A 363 -0.59 -25.84 -34.33
CA THR A 363 -0.71 -27.29 -34.05
C THR A 363 0.55 -27.98 -33.50
N ASN A 364 1.75 -27.66 -34.00
CA ASN A 364 3.02 -28.24 -33.53
C ASN A 364 3.95 -27.20 -32.85
N GLY A 365 3.51 -25.96 -32.71
CA GLY A 365 4.30 -24.83 -32.21
C GLY A 365 4.02 -24.45 -30.76
N THR A 366 4.82 -23.49 -30.29
CA THR A 366 4.62 -22.79 -29.01
C THR A 366 4.46 -21.30 -29.26
N ILE A 367 3.46 -20.68 -28.63
CA ILE A 367 3.34 -19.21 -28.53
C ILE A 367 3.63 -18.80 -27.10
N ASN A 368 4.68 -18.01 -26.88
CA ASN A 368 4.97 -17.37 -25.61
C ASN A 368 4.47 -15.93 -25.66
N ASN A 369 3.37 -15.63 -24.96
CA ASN A 369 2.65 -14.37 -25.07
C ASN A 369 2.72 -13.54 -23.79
N SER A 370 3.50 -12.46 -23.80
CA SER A 370 3.43 -11.37 -22.81
C SER A 370 2.72 -10.11 -23.32
N GLY A 371 2.46 -10.02 -24.63
CA GLY A 371 1.75 -8.91 -25.26
C GLY A 371 0.26 -9.18 -25.54
N THR A 372 -0.28 -8.43 -26.50
CA THR A 372 -1.66 -8.60 -26.99
C THR A 372 -1.72 -9.71 -28.03
N LEU A 373 -2.68 -10.63 -27.88
CA LEU A 373 -2.95 -11.72 -28.82
C LEU A 373 -4.47 -11.87 -28.95
N SER A 374 -5.00 -11.63 -30.15
CA SER A 374 -6.45 -11.61 -30.42
C SER A 374 -6.82 -12.40 -31.68
N GLY A 375 -8.05 -12.91 -31.73
CA GLY A 375 -8.55 -13.80 -32.77
C GLY A 375 -8.43 -15.28 -32.38
N ASP A 376 -9.04 -16.16 -33.17
CA ASP A 376 -9.00 -17.60 -32.93
C ASP A 376 -7.62 -18.20 -33.24
N ILE A 377 -7.23 -19.23 -32.48
CA ILE A 377 -5.95 -19.93 -32.62
C ILE A 377 -6.21 -21.44 -32.51
N THR A 378 -5.72 -22.22 -33.46
CA THR A 378 -5.97 -23.66 -33.52
C THR A 378 -4.75 -24.48 -33.10
N GLY A 379 -4.90 -25.21 -31.98
CA GLY A 379 -3.92 -26.21 -31.52
C GLY A 379 -2.65 -25.66 -30.85
N GLY A 380 -1.71 -26.58 -30.60
CA GLY A 380 -0.42 -26.30 -29.95
C GLY A 380 -0.53 -25.85 -28.50
N THR A 381 0.54 -25.20 -28.01
CA THR A 381 0.58 -24.58 -26.68
C THR A 381 0.62 -23.05 -26.80
N VAL A 382 -0.24 -22.36 -26.04
CA VAL A 382 -0.21 -20.90 -25.87
C VAL A 382 0.07 -20.59 -24.40
N ASN A 383 1.25 -20.03 -24.15
CA ASN A 383 1.76 -19.63 -22.84
C ASN A 383 1.47 -18.14 -22.62
N HIS A 384 0.31 -17.81 -22.08
CA HIS A 384 0.01 -16.45 -21.62
C HIS A 384 0.80 -16.16 -20.33
N LYS A 385 1.73 -15.22 -20.41
CA LYS A 385 2.58 -14.76 -19.30
C LYS A 385 1.81 -13.88 -18.33
N VAL A 386 2.18 -13.96 -17.06
CA VAL A 386 1.64 -13.08 -16.01
C VAL A 386 2.15 -11.65 -16.18
N THR A 387 1.22 -10.72 -16.36
CA THR A 387 1.49 -9.28 -16.46
C THR A 387 1.36 -8.58 -15.11
N GLY A 388 0.46 -9.04 -14.22
CA GLY A 388 0.24 -8.43 -12.91
C GLY A 388 -0.47 -9.33 -11.89
N VAL A 389 -0.55 -8.87 -10.65
CA VAL A 389 -1.37 -9.46 -9.58
C VAL A 389 -1.93 -8.36 -8.69
N SER A 390 -3.13 -8.56 -8.15
CA SER A 390 -3.76 -7.67 -7.16
C SER A 390 -4.36 -8.47 -6.01
N LEU A 391 -4.73 -7.79 -4.91
CA LEU A 391 -5.36 -8.39 -3.73
C LEU A 391 -6.74 -7.79 -3.48
N SER A 392 -7.65 -8.59 -2.92
CA SER A 392 -9.01 -8.17 -2.52
C SER A 392 -9.05 -7.06 -1.46
N LYS A 393 -7.96 -6.87 -0.70
CA LYS A 393 -7.77 -5.81 0.30
C LYS A 393 -6.31 -5.35 0.27
N THR A 394 -6.08 -4.04 0.41
CA THR A 394 -4.74 -3.43 0.60
C THR A 394 -4.42 -3.15 2.06
N SER A 395 -5.43 -3.12 2.93
CA SER A 395 -5.26 -3.08 4.38
C SER A 395 -6.47 -3.70 5.10
N THR A 396 -6.28 -4.20 6.30
CA THR A 396 -7.36 -4.68 7.19
C THR A 396 -6.98 -4.51 8.67
N THR A 397 -7.98 -4.47 9.54
CA THR A 397 -7.78 -4.45 11.01
C THR A 397 -8.55 -5.61 11.63
N ILE A 398 -7.86 -6.49 12.35
CA ILE A 398 -8.40 -7.74 12.88
C ILE A 398 -8.03 -7.94 14.35
N THR A 399 -8.93 -8.53 15.13
CA THR A 399 -8.67 -8.85 16.54
C THR A 399 -7.80 -10.10 16.65
N ALA A 400 -6.86 -10.15 17.60
CA ALA A 400 -6.06 -11.33 17.90
C ALA A 400 -6.93 -12.60 18.10
N GLY A 401 -6.50 -13.72 17.52
CA GLY A 401 -7.26 -14.98 17.46
C GLY A 401 -8.34 -15.03 16.36
N GLN A 402 -8.64 -13.93 15.66
CA GLN A 402 -9.54 -13.93 14.50
C GLN A 402 -8.79 -14.18 13.19
N THR A 403 -9.54 -14.50 12.15
CA THR A 403 -9.04 -14.78 10.78
C THR A 403 -9.69 -13.88 9.73
N GLU A 404 -8.98 -13.65 8.64
CA GLU A 404 -9.41 -12.84 7.50
C GLU A 404 -8.92 -13.51 6.21
N THR A 405 -9.69 -13.43 5.12
CA THR A 405 -9.31 -14.07 3.85
C THR A 405 -8.90 -13.02 2.83
N LEU A 406 -7.70 -13.20 2.27
CA LEU A 406 -7.21 -12.46 1.11
C LEU A 406 -7.35 -13.33 -0.14
N THR A 407 -7.74 -12.70 -1.24
CA THR A 407 -7.85 -13.33 -2.57
C THR A 407 -6.94 -12.57 -3.51
N ALA A 408 -6.10 -13.31 -4.25
CA ALA A 408 -5.21 -12.77 -5.27
C ALA A 408 -5.82 -12.96 -6.66
N THR A 409 -5.86 -11.89 -7.44
CA THR A 409 -6.29 -11.91 -8.85
C THR A 409 -5.06 -11.75 -9.73
N VAL A 410 -4.72 -12.78 -10.50
CA VAL A 410 -3.58 -12.78 -11.43
C VAL A 410 -4.06 -12.34 -12.81
N GLN A 411 -3.35 -11.40 -13.43
CA GLN A 411 -3.62 -10.90 -14.78
C GLN A 411 -2.55 -11.37 -15.78
N PRO A 412 -2.91 -11.67 -17.04
CA PRO A 412 -4.27 -11.68 -17.59
C PRO A 412 -5.11 -12.85 -17.05
N ASP A 413 -6.44 -12.75 -17.14
CA ASP A 413 -7.37 -13.79 -16.68
C ASP A 413 -7.19 -15.17 -17.38
N ASN A 414 -6.47 -15.23 -18.51
CA ASN A 414 -6.09 -16.46 -19.20
C ASN A 414 -4.63 -16.89 -19.01
N ALA A 415 -3.89 -16.28 -18.05
CA ALA A 415 -2.50 -16.62 -17.76
C ALA A 415 -2.32 -18.13 -17.51
N THR A 416 -1.32 -18.74 -18.17
CA THR A 416 -1.11 -20.19 -18.18
C THR A 416 -0.53 -20.71 -16.87
N ASN A 417 0.25 -19.89 -16.15
CA ASN A 417 0.69 -20.17 -14.78
C ASN A 417 0.17 -19.09 -13.82
N LYS A 418 -0.88 -19.41 -13.05
CA LYS A 418 -1.44 -18.56 -11.99
C LYS A 418 -0.94 -18.90 -10.58
N THR A 419 0.07 -19.78 -10.44
CA THR A 419 0.59 -20.17 -9.14
C THR A 419 1.22 -18.96 -8.45
N VAL A 420 0.81 -18.74 -7.21
CA VAL A 420 1.32 -17.69 -6.33
C VAL A 420 1.91 -18.29 -5.06
N THR A 421 2.75 -17.50 -4.39
CA THR A 421 3.30 -17.76 -3.06
C THR A 421 2.91 -16.63 -2.13
N TRP A 422 2.72 -16.92 -0.85
CA TRP A 422 2.28 -15.96 0.16
C TRP A 422 3.27 -15.88 1.32
N GLU A 423 3.58 -14.67 1.76
CA GLU A 423 4.45 -14.42 2.91
C GLU A 423 3.88 -13.34 3.84
N SER A 424 4.21 -13.43 5.13
CA SER A 424 4.04 -12.39 6.14
C SER A 424 5.43 -11.92 6.59
N ASP A 425 5.68 -10.61 6.57
CA ASP A 425 6.92 -10.03 7.09
C ASP A 425 7.09 -10.21 8.61
N ASN A 426 5.98 -10.34 9.33
CA ASN A 426 5.94 -10.46 10.79
C ASN A 426 4.96 -11.55 11.24
N LYS A 427 5.42 -12.80 11.12
CA LYS A 427 4.72 -14.03 11.55
C LYS A 427 4.41 -14.08 13.06
N GLY A 428 5.00 -13.19 13.87
CA GLY A 428 4.65 -13.01 15.29
C GLY A 428 3.42 -12.14 15.53
N VAL A 429 3.04 -11.29 14.57
CA VAL A 429 1.82 -10.47 14.59
C VAL A 429 0.70 -11.16 13.82
N ALA A 430 0.97 -11.61 12.58
CA ALA A 430 -0.01 -12.33 11.77
C ALA A 430 0.65 -13.42 10.91
N THR A 431 0.10 -14.63 10.92
CA THR A 431 0.48 -15.71 10.01
C THR A 431 -0.43 -15.77 8.79
N ILE A 432 0.05 -16.37 7.70
CA ILE A 432 -0.69 -16.55 6.45
C ILE A 432 -0.66 -18.03 6.05
N THR A 433 -1.84 -18.58 5.73
CA THR A 433 -2.01 -19.98 5.30
C THR A 433 -2.70 -20.00 3.95
N GLN A 434 -2.01 -20.51 2.93
CA GLN A 434 -2.52 -20.60 1.56
C GLN A 434 -3.57 -21.71 1.41
N ASP A 435 -4.65 -21.44 0.66
CA ASP A 435 -5.68 -22.41 0.30
C ASP A 435 -5.12 -23.43 -0.70
N SER A 436 -5.03 -24.70 -0.29
CA SER A 436 -4.53 -25.81 -1.11
C SER A 436 -5.41 -26.13 -2.32
N THR A 437 -6.63 -25.59 -2.39
CA THR A 437 -7.63 -25.91 -3.43
C THR A 437 -7.41 -25.10 -4.71
N ASN A 438 -7.03 -23.83 -4.58
CA ASN A 438 -6.82 -22.94 -5.73
C ASN A 438 -5.51 -22.11 -5.66
N GLY A 439 -4.81 -22.07 -4.53
CA GLY A 439 -3.59 -21.27 -4.32
C GLY A 439 -3.78 -19.74 -4.30
N LEU A 440 -4.83 -19.23 -4.94
CA LEU A 440 -5.17 -17.81 -5.07
C LEU A 440 -5.89 -17.23 -3.86
N GLN A 441 -6.31 -18.06 -2.90
CA GLN A 441 -6.78 -17.59 -1.59
C GLN A 441 -5.75 -17.89 -0.50
N ALA A 442 -5.73 -17.06 0.53
CA ALA A 442 -5.00 -17.33 1.76
C ALA A 442 -5.68 -16.72 2.98
N THR A 443 -5.71 -17.47 4.08
CA THR A 443 -6.28 -17.05 5.36
C THR A 443 -5.19 -16.45 6.24
N VAL A 444 -5.32 -15.16 6.52
CA VAL A 444 -4.58 -14.46 7.58
C VAL A 444 -5.11 -14.93 8.93
N THR A 445 -4.22 -15.19 9.88
CA THR A 445 -4.57 -15.45 11.29
C THR A 445 -3.87 -14.44 12.17
N ALA A 446 -4.64 -13.73 13.00
CA ALA A 446 -4.13 -12.74 13.94
C ALA A 446 -3.51 -13.42 15.16
N VAL A 447 -2.21 -13.18 15.42
CA VAL A 447 -1.46 -13.83 16.51
C VAL A 447 -1.31 -12.89 17.70
N ALA A 448 -0.78 -11.68 17.50
CA ALA A 448 -0.52 -10.72 18.57
C ALA A 448 -0.59 -9.27 18.05
N PRO A 449 -0.90 -8.27 18.91
CA PRO A 449 -1.00 -6.88 18.50
C PRO A 449 0.24 -6.30 17.82
N GLY A 450 -0.01 -5.50 16.78
CA GLY A 450 1.04 -4.87 15.97
C GLY A 450 0.60 -4.71 14.52
N THR A 451 1.56 -4.61 13.62
CA THR A 451 1.33 -4.55 12.16
C THR A 451 2.23 -5.56 11.45
N ALA A 452 1.69 -6.19 10.40
CA ALA A 452 2.40 -7.06 9.47
C ALA A 452 1.93 -6.78 8.04
N ASN A 453 2.80 -6.92 7.05
CA ASN A 453 2.42 -6.90 5.64
C ASN A 453 2.38 -8.33 5.10
N ILE A 454 1.24 -8.69 4.53
CA ILE A 454 1.05 -9.95 3.81
C ILE A 454 1.31 -9.67 2.33
N THR A 455 2.29 -10.34 1.74
CA THR A 455 2.67 -10.19 0.33
C THR A 455 2.32 -11.46 -0.44
N VAL A 456 1.70 -11.30 -1.61
CA VAL A 456 1.54 -12.36 -2.61
C VAL A 456 2.53 -12.12 -3.76
N THR A 457 3.20 -13.18 -4.22
CA THR A 457 4.16 -13.14 -5.35
C THR A 457 3.83 -14.22 -6.36
N THR A 458 3.70 -13.86 -7.65
CA THR A 458 3.44 -14.81 -8.74
C THR A 458 4.70 -15.60 -9.12
N GLN A 459 4.57 -16.90 -9.36
CA GLN A 459 5.70 -17.74 -9.76
C GLN A 459 6.21 -17.39 -11.16
N ASP A 460 5.31 -17.13 -12.11
CA ASP A 460 5.66 -16.54 -13.40
C ASP A 460 5.69 -15.01 -13.29
N GLY A 461 6.67 -14.37 -13.94
CA GLY A 461 6.79 -12.91 -14.00
C GLY A 461 7.15 -12.17 -12.70
N SER A 462 7.20 -12.85 -11.55
CA SER A 462 7.56 -12.29 -10.22
C SER A 462 6.81 -11.01 -9.85
N LYS A 463 5.50 -10.96 -10.13
CA LYS A 463 4.64 -9.81 -9.81
C LYS A 463 4.18 -9.90 -8.37
N THR A 464 4.10 -8.75 -7.69
CA THR A 464 3.83 -8.67 -6.25
C THR A 464 2.66 -7.75 -5.92
N ALA A 465 1.84 -8.13 -4.93
CA ALA A 465 0.87 -7.25 -4.29
C ALA A 465 0.86 -7.48 -2.77
N SER A 466 0.50 -6.46 -1.98
CA SER A 466 0.62 -6.49 -0.52
C SER A 466 -0.62 -5.94 0.20
N CYS A 467 -0.90 -6.49 1.39
CA CYS A 467 -1.96 -6.05 2.29
C CYS A 467 -1.40 -5.79 3.70
N THR A 468 -1.59 -4.59 4.23
CA THR A 468 -1.17 -4.24 5.59
C THR A 468 -2.21 -4.67 6.62
N VAL A 469 -1.87 -5.66 7.44
CA VAL A 469 -2.70 -6.22 8.50
C VAL A 469 -2.34 -5.57 9.83
N THR A 470 -3.28 -4.85 10.43
CA THR A 470 -3.15 -4.34 11.81
C THR A 470 -3.90 -5.25 12.76
N VAL A 471 -3.18 -5.80 13.75
CA VAL A 471 -3.77 -6.67 14.78
C VAL A 471 -4.04 -5.88 16.05
N THR A 472 -5.25 -5.98 16.56
CA THR A 472 -5.66 -5.37 17.84
C THR A 472 -5.99 -6.44 18.88
N GLN A 473 -5.87 -6.08 20.16
CA GLN A 473 -6.36 -6.86 21.29
C GLN A 473 -7.17 -5.91 22.18
N PRO A 474 -8.50 -6.03 22.22
CA PRO A 474 -9.32 -5.26 23.14
C PRO A 474 -9.10 -5.73 24.58
N VAL A 475 -9.42 -4.85 25.52
CA VAL A 475 -9.51 -5.14 26.95
C VAL A 475 -10.70 -6.07 27.21
N THR A 476 -10.47 -7.14 27.96
CA THR A 476 -11.50 -8.11 28.39
C THR A 476 -11.78 -8.05 29.89
N GLY A 477 -11.09 -7.17 30.63
CA GLY A 477 -11.38 -6.90 32.03
C GLY A 477 -10.50 -5.80 32.62
N VAL A 478 -11.04 -5.09 33.62
CA VAL A 478 -10.31 -4.16 34.48
C VAL A 478 -10.49 -4.65 35.91
N THR A 479 -9.48 -4.48 36.76
CA THR A 479 -9.52 -4.82 38.19
C THR A 479 -8.83 -3.73 39.00
N LEU A 480 -9.26 -3.50 40.25
CA LEU A 480 -8.62 -2.56 41.19
C LEU A 480 -7.97 -3.32 42.34
N ASN A 481 -6.90 -2.75 42.89
CA ASN A 481 -6.24 -3.25 44.11
C ASN A 481 -7.15 -3.28 45.36
N ASN A 482 -8.19 -2.44 45.41
CA ASN A 482 -9.17 -2.39 46.49
C ASN A 482 -10.59 -2.19 45.92
N SER A 483 -11.59 -2.85 46.51
CA SER A 483 -13.02 -2.63 46.24
C SER A 483 -13.69 -1.68 47.24
N LYS A 484 -13.06 -1.43 48.40
CA LYS A 484 -13.45 -0.41 49.38
C LYS A 484 -12.22 0.32 49.93
N MET A 485 -12.35 1.61 50.25
CA MET A 485 -11.28 2.43 50.83
C MET A 485 -11.83 3.37 51.90
N GLY A 486 -11.27 3.31 53.11
CA GLY A 486 -11.57 4.26 54.18
C GLY A 486 -10.53 5.38 54.25
N LEU A 487 -10.97 6.64 54.29
CA LEU A 487 -10.10 7.82 54.46
C LEU A 487 -10.71 8.78 55.49
N PHE A 488 -9.90 9.62 56.12
CA PHE A 488 -10.42 10.82 56.79
C PHE A 488 -10.34 12.05 55.88
N VAL A 489 -11.17 13.06 56.14
CA VAL A 489 -11.15 14.34 55.41
C VAL A 489 -9.74 14.94 55.37
N GLY A 490 -9.27 15.30 54.18
CA GLY A 490 -7.93 15.83 53.89
C GLY A 490 -6.86 14.77 53.62
N ASP A 491 -7.15 13.48 53.79
CA ASP A 491 -6.22 12.39 53.45
C ASP A 491 -6.34 11.99 51.97
N SER A 492 -5.40 11.17 51.49
CA SER A 492 -5.45 10.59 50.14
C SER A 492 -4.97 9.15 50.13
N GLY A 493 -5.46 8.37 49.16
CA GLY A 493 -5.10 6.96 48.95
C GLY A 493 -4.87 6.66 47.47
N GLN A 494 -4.26 5.52 47.16
CA GLN A 494 -3.94 5.12 45.78
C GLN A 494 -4.76 3.91 45.37
N LEU A 495 -5.59 4.07 44.33
CA LEU A 495 -6.10 2.95 43.57
C LEU A 495 -5.10 2.59 42.46
N THR A 496 -4.90 1.30 42.25
CA THR A 496 -4.05 0.77 41.19
C THR A 496 -4.89 -0.18 40.37
N ALA A 497 -5.04 0.14 39.08
CA ALA A 497 -5.85 -0.63 38.16
C ALA A 497 -4.99 -1.57 37.30
N THR A 498 -5.43 -2.82 37.15
CA THR A 498 -4.81 -3.82 36.27
C THR A 498 -5.75 -4.16 35.12
N VAL A 499 -5.25 -3.97 33.90
CA VAL A 499 -5.95 -4.25 32.64
C VAL A 499 -5.63 -5.66 32.17
N GLN A 500 -6.65 -6.41 31.73
CA GLN A 500 -6.52 -7.72 31.11
C GLN A 500 -7.12 -7.72 29.69
N PRO A 501 -6.52 -8.46 28.73
CA PRO A 501 -5.27 -9.18 28.88
C PRO A 501 -4.07 -8.21 28.93
N SER A 502 -2.95 -8.65 29.52
CA SER A 502 -1.76 -7.82 29.73
C SER A 502 -1.08 -7.33 28.43
N ASN A 503 -1.48 -7.84 27.27
CA ASN A 503 -1.05 -7.40 25.93
C ASN A 503 -2.09 -6.52 25.18
N ALA A 504 -3.19 -6.09 25.81
CA ALA A 504 -4.20 -5.24 25.17
C ALA A 504 -3.59 -3.99 24.50
N THR A 505 -4.07 -3.65 23.30
CA THR A 505 -3.46 -2.62 22.42
C THR A 505 -3.58 -1.22 23.00
N ASN A 506 -4.72 -0.91 23.63
CA ASN A 506 -4.92 0.33 24.38
C ASN A 506 -5.27 -0.03 25.83
N LYS A 507 -4.40 0.38 26.75
CA LYS A 507 -4.53 0.14 28.21
C LYS A 507 -4.94 1.39 28.99
N THR A 508 -5.30 2.45 28.28
CA THR A 508 -5.65 3.75 28.87
C THR A 508 -6.97 3.60 29.65
N LEU A 509 -7.01 4.18 30.84
CA LEU A 509 -8.18 4.15 31.72
C LEU A 509 -8.67 5.57 31.98
N ASN A 510 -9.98 5.76 31.83
CA ASN A 510 -10.68 6.97 32.22
C ASN A 510 -11.19 6.78 33.66
N TRP A 511 -10.80 7.68 34.56
CA TRP A 511 -11.23 7.67 35.97
C TRP A 511 -12.38 8.65 36.19
N ALA A 512 -13.33 8.28 37.05
CA ALA A 512 -14.45 9.11 37.47
C ALA A 512 -14.80 8.89 38.95
N THR A 513 -15.44 9.89 39.57
CA THR A 513 -16.09 9.80 40.90
C THR A 513 -17.59 9.99 40.74
N SER A 514 -18.39 9.39 41.64
CA SER A 514 -19.83 9.66 41.73
C SER A 514 -20.18 10.95 42.47
N ASP A 515 -19.27 11.49 43.28
CA ASP A 515 -19.44 12.72 44.06
C ASP A 515 -18.06 13.33 44.35
N ASP A 516 -17.70 14.38 43.61
CA ASP A 516 -16.43 15.11 43.75
C ASP A 516 -16.40 16.01 44.98
N THR A 517 -17.56 16.32 45.58
CA THR A 517 -17.66 17.05 46.85
C THR A 517 -17.29 16.17 48.05
N VAL A 518 -17.39 14.84 47.91
CA VAL A 518 -16.98 13.84 48.89
C VAL A 518 -15.56 13.34 48.63
N ALA A 519 -15.26 12.87 47.41
CA ALA A 519 -13.92 12.40 47.05
C ALA A 519 -13.61 12.60 45.56
N THR A 520 -12.45 13.16 45.27
CA THR A 520 -11.92 13.33 43.90
C THR A 520 -10.93 12.22 43.54
N VAL A 521 -10.74 11.98 42.24
CA VAL A 521 -9.73 11.06 41.71
C VAL A 521 -8.98 11.71 40.54
N ASP A 522 -7.66 11.49 40.42
CA ASP A 522 -6.86 11.94 39.28
C ASP A 522 -6.64 10.84 38.22
N THR A 523 -5.99 11.18 37.11
CA THR A 523 -5.73 10.26 35.99
C THR A 523 -4.81 9.08 36.35
N THR A 524 -4.14 9.10 37.51
CA THR A 524 -3.31 8.01 38.02
C THR A 524 -4.07 7.06 38.95
N GLY A 525 -5.32 7.40 39.33
CA GLY A 525 -6.10 6.67 40.33
C GLY A 525 -5.83 7.11 41.77
N LYS A 526 -5.17 8.25 42.00
CA LYS A 526 -5.02 8.81 43.34
C LYS A 526 -6.33 9.45 43.79
N VAL A 527 -6.88 8.96 44.89
CA VAL A 527 -8.13 9.44 45.51
C VAL A 527 -7.83 10.44 46.61
N THR A 528 -8.53 11.57 46.65
CA THR A 528 -8.38 12.59 47.71
C THR A 528 -9.72 12.84 48.41
N ALA A 529 -9.73 12.77 49.74
CA ALA A 529 -10.94 12.87 50.57
C ALA A 529 -11.28 14.33 50.89
N VAL A 530 -12.41 14.82 50.37
CA VAL A 530 -12.83 16.23 50.44
C VAL A 530 -13.79 16.48 51.61
N LYS A 531 -14.78 15.60 51.82
CA LYS A 531 -15.85 15.77 52.82
C LYS A 531 -16.37 14.43 53.30
N ALA A 532 -16.84 14.36 54.54
CA ALA A 532 -17.43 13.14 55.09
C ALA A 532 -18.68 12.70 54.31
N GLY A 533 -18.75 11.41 53.97
CA GLY A 533 -19.74 10.82 53.06
C GLY A 533 -19.21 9.54 52.40
N THR A 534 -19.91 9.06 51.37
CA THR A 534 -19.46 7.92 50.55
C THR A 534 -19.54 8.28 49.08
N ALA A 535 -18.49 7.98 48.31
CA ALA A 535 -18.44 8.15 46.86
C ALA A 535 -17.86 6.90 46.19
N THR A 536 -18.29 6.59 44.98
CA THR A 536 -17.77 5.47 44.18
C THR A 536 -16.79 6.00 43.14
N ILE A 537 -15.56 5.49 43.17
CA ILE A 537 -14.54 5.75 42.16
C ILE A 537 -14.56 4.63 41.14
N THR A 538 -14.60 4.96 39.85
CA THR A 538 -14.67 3.99 38.74
C THR A 538 -13.54 4.23 37.75
N ALA A 539 -12.87 3.15 37.32
CA ALA A 539 -11.93 3.13 36.20
C ALA A 539 -12.56 2.40 35.01
N THR A 540 -12.53 3.02 33.83
CA THR A 540 -13.16 2.54 32.59
C THR A 540 -12.15 2.42 31.46
N ALA A 541 -12.14 1.29 30.74
CA ALA A 541 -11.28 1.08 29.58
C ALA A 541 -11.61 2.05 28.43
N ALA A 542 -10.60 2.80 27.97
CA ALA A 542 -10.74 3.81 26.92
C ALA A 542 -10.59 3.25 25.49
N ASP A 543 -10.57 1.92 25.32
CA ASP A 543 -10.48 1.22 24.03
C ASP A 543 -11.86 0.95 23.39
N GLY A 544 -12.94 1.26 24.09
CA GLY A 544 -14.32 1.00 23.66
C GLY A 544 -14.90 -0.34 24.09
N SER A 545 -14.13 -1.18 24.79
CA SER A 545 -14.58 -2.50 25.30
C SER A 545 -15.65 -2.46 26.39
N GLY A 546 -15.94 -1.28 26.95
CA GLY A 546 -16.90 -1.07 28.03
C GLY A 546 -16.48 -1.67 29.38
N GLN A 547 -15.26 -2.19 29.51
CA GLN A 547 -14.78 -2.84 30.74
C GLN A 547 -14.54 -1.81 31.84
N THR A 548 -15.03 -2.10 33.05
CA THR A 548 -14.93 -1.19 34.21
C THR A 548 -14.58 -1.94 35.49
N ALA A 549 -14.03 -1.21 36.47
CA ALA A 549 -13.93 -1.65 37.86
C ALA A 549 -14.11 -0.45 38.80
N SER A 550 -14.66 -0.67 39.99
CA SER A 550 -14.99 0.40 40.92
C SER A 550 -14.61 0.09 42.38
N CYS A 551 -14.43 1.16 43.16
CA CYS A 551 -14.12 1.14 44.58
C CYS A 551 -15.04 2.11 45.33
N GLU A 552 -15.65 1.64 46.41
CA GLU A 552 -16.44 2.46 47.33
C GLU A 552 -15.51 3.15 48.33
N VAL A 553 -15.50 4.49 48.32
CA VAL A 553 -14.67 5.32 49.19
C VAL A 553 -15.54 5.90 50.30
N THR A 554 -15.28 5.51 51.54
CA THR A 554 -15.93 6.07 52.74
C THR A 554 -15.03 7.11 53.38
N VAL A 555 -15.48 8.37 53.40
CA VAL A 555 -14.77 9.48 54.02
C VAL A 555 -15.35 9.79 55.39
N THR A 556 -14.50 9.80 56.42
CA THR A 556 -14.89 10.08 57.80
C THR A 556 -14.40 11.47 58.24
N ALA A 557 -15.20 12.23 58.99
CA ALA A 557 -14.77 13.50 59.55
C ALA A 557 -13.75 13.27 60.68
N LYS A 558 -12.69 14.09 60.75
CA LYS A 558 -11.72 14.05 61.86
C LYS A 558 -12.36 14.66 63.12
N THR A 559 -12.47 13.91 64.20
CA THR A 559 -13.07 14.36 65.48
C THR A 559 -12.08 14.31 66.62
N TYR A 560 -12.14 15.33 67.49
CA TYR A 560 -11.26 15.53 68.63
C TYR A 560 -12.16 15.80 69.85
N ALA A 561 -12.15 14.91 70.84
CA ALA A 561 -12.96 15.06 72.05
C ALA A 561 -12.29 14.40 73.25
N LEU A 562 -12.50 14.98 74.43
CA LEU A 562 -12.02 14.47 75.71
C LEU A 562 -13.20 14.40 76.70
N SER A 563 -13.27 13.34 77.49
CA SER A 563 -14.09 13.29 78.71
C SER A 563 -13.20 13.06 79.94
N ALA A 564 -13.71 13.38 81.13
CA ALA A 564 -13.01 13.22 82.40
C ALA A 564 -13.96 12.64 83.45
N ASP A 565 -13.47 11.67 84.22
CA ASP A 565 -14.21 10.97 85.28
C ASP A 565 -13.34 10.83 86.53
N PRO A 566 -13.73 11.37 87.70
CA PRO A 566 -14.90 12.24 87.91
C PRO A 566 -14.68 13.66 87.37
N ALA A 567 -15.73 14.24 86.77
CA ALA A 567 -15.72 15.62 86.26
C ALA A 567 -15.76 16.71 87.36
N ALA A 568 -16.06 16.33 88.60
CA ALA A 568 -16.04 17.22 89.76
C ALA A 568 -15.46 16.52 90.99
N LEU A 569 -14.73 17.28 91.81
CA LEU A 569 -14.02 16.80 93.00
C LEU A 569 -14.42 17.64 94.22
N GLY A 570 -15.00 16.98 95.23
CA GLY A 570 -15.35 17.58 96.51
C GLY A 570 -14.50 17.03 97.64
N PHE A 571 -13.54 17.83 98.14
CA PHE A 571 -12.66 17.44 99.25
C PHE A 571 -13.22 17.81 100.63
N GLY A 572 -14.48 18.24 100.71
CA GLY A 572 -15.19 18.56 101.95
C GLY A 572 -14.77 19.87 102.61
N SER A 573 -15.03 19.97 103.91
CA SER A 573 -14.70 21.13 104.76
C SER A 573 -13.94 20.68 106.01
N VAL A 574 -12.87 21.38 106.34
CA VAL A 574 -11.97 21.05 107.47
C VAL A 574 -11.60 22.30 108.30
N GLN A 575 -10.95 22.11 109.44
CA GLN A 575 -10.39 23.21 110.23
C GLN A 575 -8.96 23.55 109.80
N THR A 576 -8.51 24.77 110.10
CA THR A 576 -7.11 25.21 109.98
C THR A 576 -6.19 24.27 110.75
N GLY A 577 -5.07 23.86 110.14
CA GLY A 577 -4.19 22.81 110.67
C GLY A 577 -4.58 21.38 110.24
N TYR A 578 -5.44 21.23 109.23
CA TYR A 578 -5.84 19.93 108.68
C TYR A 578 -4.66 19.08 108.17
N SER A 579 -4.78 17.75 108.34
CA SER A 579 -4.04 16.78 107.54
C SER A 579 -4.55 16.83 106.10
N GLN A 580 -3.65 16.95 105.12
CA GLN A 580 -3.98 17.08 103.71
C GLN A 580 -4.91 15.94 103.23
N PRO A 581 -6.04 16.23 102.55
CA PRO A 581 -6.92 15.19 102.02
C PRO A 581 -6.20 14.25 101.05
N ALA A 582 -6.67 13.00 101.00
CA ALA A 582 -6.17 12.01 100.06
C ALA A 582 -6.36 12.48 98.61
N ALA A 583 -5.42 12.10 97.73
CA ALA A 583 -5.52 12.42 96.32
C ALA A 583 -6.57 11.55 95.62
N VAL A 584 -7.42 12.18 94.82
CA VAL A 584 -8.39 11.49 93.97
C VAL A 584 -7.84 11.42 92.55
N THR A 585 -7.89 10.23 91.95
CA THR A 585 -7.52 10.01 90.55
C THR A 585 -8.64 10.47 89.63
N VAL A 586 -8.30 11.26 88.62
CA VAL A 586 -9.13 11.57 87.46
C VAL A 586 -8.66 10.70 86.29
N THR A 587 -9.59 10.08 85.58
CA THR A 587 -9.36 9.42 84.29
C THR A 587 -9.85 10.32 83.16
N VAL A 588 -8.97 10.67 82.24
CA VAL A 588 -9.26 11.40 81.00
C VAL A 588 -9.31 10.39 79.84
N LYS A 589 -10.36 10.43 79.02
CA LYS A 589 -10.52 9.55 77.86
C LYS A 589 -10.58 10.35 76.56
N ASN A 590 -9.87 9.90 75.53
CA ASN A 590 -10.07 10.38 74.17
C ASN A 590 -11.34 9.74 73.59
N THR A 591 -12.35 10.56 73.33
CA THR A 591 -13.63 10.17 72.74
C THR A 591 -13.76 10.60 71.28
N GLY A 592 -12.74 11.25 70.71
CA GLY A 592 -12.60 11.51 69.29
C GLY A 592 -12.03 10.31 68.52
N ASN A 593 -12.01 10.42 67.19
CA ASN A 593 -11.45 9.40 66.30
C ASN A 593 -9.99 9.68 65.85
N GLN A 594 -9.42 10.82 66.23
CA GLN A 594 -8.01 11.16 66.02
C GLN A 594 -7.19 11.04 67.31
N ALA A 595 -5.88 10.83 67.19
CA ALA A 595 -4.96 10.89 68.32
C ALA A 595 -4.78 12.33 68.84
N LEU A 596 -4.52 12.47 70.15
CA LEU A 596 -4.32 13.74 70.85
C LEU A 596 -3.03 13.71 71.68
N THR A 597 -2.19 14.73 71.53
CA THR A 597 -1.09 15.00 72.47
C THR A 597 -1.62 15.86 73.62
N LEU A 598 -1.60 15.35 74.85
CA LEU A 598 -2.08 16.05 76.03
C LEU A 598 -1.07 17.06 76.58
N THR A 599 -1.61 18.15 77.12
CA THR A 599 -0.89 19.15 77.92
C THR A 599 -1.10 18.85 79.40
N GLN A 600 -0.02 18.89 80.20
CA GLN A 600 -0.06 18.67 81.64
C GLN A 600 -0.98 19.70 82.34
N PRO A 601 -2.04 19.28 83.06
CA PRO A 601 -2.86 20.20 83.85
C PRO A 601 -2.11 20.79 85.05
N THR A 602 -2.49 22.00 85.45
CA THR A 602 -1.91 22.76 86.57
C THR A 602 -3.00 23.46 87.38
N ALA A 603 -2.77 23.67 88.69
CA ALA A 603 -3.70 24.41 89.56
C ALA A 603 -2.98 25.27 90.63
N ALA A 604 -3.61 26.38 90.99
CA ALA A 604 -3.15 27.36 91.97
C ALA A 604 -3.38 26.87 93.42
N ASN A 605 -4.52 26.26 93.71
CA ASN A 605 -4.92 25.84 95.08
C ASN A 605 -4.82 24.32 95.29
N PHE A 606 -4.74 23.55 94.20
CA PHE A 606 -4.66 22.09 94.22
C PHE A 606 -3.30 21.61 93.71
N GLU A 607 -2.80 20.53 94.30
CA GLU A 607 -1.67 19.77 93.74
C GLU A 607 -2.22 18.85 92.66
N VAL A 608 -1.57 18.86 91.50
CA VAL A 608 -1.95 18.10 90.31
C VAL A 608 -0.78 17.20 89.95
N GLY A 609 -1.02 15.89 89.92
CA GLY A 609 -0.02 14.89 89.55
C GLY A 609 0.29 14.91 88.05
N ALA A 610 1.39 14.25 87.68
CA ALA A 610 1.71 14.03 86.27
C ALA A 610 0.59 13.21 85.58
N LEU A 611 0.33 13.51 84.30
CA LEU A 611 -0.43 12.61 83.43
C LEU A 611 0.31 11.28 83.26
N SER A 612 -0.42 10.17 83.35
CA SER A 612 0.12 8.82 83.13
C SER A 612 0.55 8.58 81.69
N GLU A 613 -0.07 9.28 80.73
CA GLU A 613 0.22 9.20 79.31
C GLU A 613 0.15 10.59 78.68
N LYS A 614 1.03 10.86 77.71
CA LYS A 614 1.08 12.13 76.98
C LYS A 614 0.45 12.03 75.58
N GLU A 615 0.56 10.89 74.91
CA GLU A 615 -0.04 10.67 73.60
C GLU A 615 -1.22 9.72 73.74
N LEU A 616 -2.40 10.20 73.33
CA LEU A 616 -3.67 9.53 73.58
C LEU A 616 -4.35 9.18 72.25
N ALA A 617 -4.15 7.93 71.82
CA ALA A 617 -4.86 7.35 70.68
C ALA A 617 -6.40 7.40 70.87
N ALA A 618 -7.15 7.31 69.76
CA ALA A 618 -8.60 7.28 69.80
C ALA A 618 -9.13 6.16 70.73
N GLY A 619 -10.04 6.50 71.65
CA GLY A 619 -10.56 5.59 72.66
C GLY A 619 -9.66 5.36 73.89
N GLY A 620 -8.39 5.80 73.87
CA GLY A 620 -7.43 5.61 74.96
C GLY A 620 -7.70 6.46 76.21
N THR A 621 -7.10 6.08 77.34
CA THR A 621 -7.24 6.75 78.65
C THR A 621 -5.91 7.14 79.28
N ALA A 622 -5.82 8.36 79.81
CA ALA A 622 -4.72 8.83 80.66
C ALA A 622 -5.26 9.19 82.05
N THR A 623 -4.48 9.07 83.12
CA THR A 623 -4.90 9.43 84.48
C THR A 623 -3.99 10.49 85.10
N PHE A 624 -4.52 11.26 86.06
CA PHE A 624 -3.74 12.14 86.93
C PHE A 624 -4.41 12.27 88.31
N THR A 625 -3.67 12.65 89.34
CA THR A 625 -4.20 12.78 90.71
C THR A 625 -4.39 14.23 91.12
N VAL A 626 -5.42 14.53 91.91
CA VAL A 626 -5.69 15.89 92.45
C VAL A 626 -5.88 15.83 93.96
N ARG A 627 -5.32 16.79 94.71
CA ARG A 627 -5.64 17.07 96.13
C ARG A 627 -5.49 18.55 96.46
N PRO A 628 -6.15 19.10 97.49
CA PRO A 628 -5.88 20.47 97.96
C PRO A 628 -4.44 20.59 98.43
N LYS A 629 -3.79 21.75 98.22
CA LYS A 629 -2.44 22.02 98.76
C LYS A 629 -2.45 21.96 100.29
N ALA A 630 -1.30 21.66 100.88
CA ALA A 630 -1.11 21.78 102.33
C ALA A 630 -1.07 23.26 102.75
N GLY A 631 -1.55 23.57 103.96
CA GLY A 631 -1.41 24.91 104.56
C GLY A 631 -2.30 26.01 103.99
N LEU A 632 -3.41 25.67 103.29
CA LEU A 632 -4.39 26.67 102.87
C LEU A 632 -5.05 27.34 104.09
N GLY A 633 -5.24 28.66 104.01
CA GLY A 633 -5.89 29.46 105.04
C GLY A 633 -7.40 29.21 105.11
N ALA A 634 -8.07 29.82 106.09
CA ALA A 634 -9.53 29.75 106.18
C ALA A 634 -10.19 30.43 104.96
N GLY A 635 -11.08 29.72 104.26
CA GLY A 635 -11.65 30.14 103.00
C GLY A 635 -12.37 29.01 102.25
N SER A 636 -12.99 29.35 101.13
CA SER A 636 -13.59 28.40 100.18
C SER A 636 -12.79 28.42 98.88
N TYR A 637 -12.26 27.27 98.48
CA TYR A 637 -11.45 27.09 97.29
C TYR A 637 -12.24 26.35 96.23
N SER A 638 -12.28 26.91 95.01
CA SER A 638 -12.92 26.31 93.84
C SER A 638 -12.07 26.61 92.61
N GLU A 639 -11.73 25.60 91.81
CA GLU A 639 -10.82 25.76 90.68
C GLU A 639 -11.19 24.84 89.51
N ARG A 640 -10.97 25.33 88.29
CA ARG A 640 -11.27 24.64 87.02
C ARG A 640 -9.97 24.12 86.41
N ILE A 641 -9.67 22.84 86.66
CA ILE A 641 -8.47 22.16 86.17
C ILE A 641 -8.73 21.70 84.73
N ALA A 642 -8.17 22.40 83.75
CA ALA A 642 -8.32 22.07 82.34
C ALA A 642 -7.25 21.09 81.86
N VAL A 643 -7.66 20.04 81.15
CA VAL A 643 -6.79 19.14 80.39
C VAL A 643 -7.06 19.37 78.91
N ALA A 644 -6.08 19.95 78.22
CA ALA A 644 -6.14 20.21 76.78
C ALA A 644 -5.36 19.12 76.01
N GLY A 645 -5.87 18.74 74.84
CA GLY A 645 -5.20 17.87 73.88
C GLY A 645 -5.15 18.52 72.49
N SER A 646 -3.97 18.49 71.86
CA SER A 646 -3.76 18.95 70.48
C SER A 646 -3.61 17.75 69.54
N GLY A 647 -4.36 17.73 68.44
CA GLY A 647 -4.29 16.72 67.40
C GLY A 647 -3.57 17.22 66.13
N SER A 648 -3.20 16.28 65.27
CA SER A 648 -2.63 16.57 63.95
C SER A 648 -3.55 17.49 63.12
N ASN A 649 -2.98 18.32 62.26
CA ASN A 649 -3.71 19.26 61.40
C ASN A 649 -4.52 20.35 62.15
N GLY A 650 -4.13 20.70 63.38
CA GLY A 650 -4.69 21.84 64.11
C GLY A 650 -6.01 21.57 64.85
N GLY A 651 -6.44 20.32 64.93
CA GLY A 651 -7.54 19.93 65.81
C GLY A 651 -7.18 20.06 67.29
N SER A 652 -8.15 20.37 68.15
CA SER A 652 -7.93 20.45 69.59
C SER A 652 -9.18 20.04 70.37
N ALA A 653 -8.98 19.41 71.52
CA ALA A 653 -10.02 19.11 72.50
C ALA A 653 -9.61 19.61 73.88
N SER A 654 -10.58 19.88 74.75
CA SER A 654 -10.33 20.26 76.15
C SER A 654 -11.45 19.74 77.04
N VAL A 655 -11.10 19.26 78.22
CA VAL A 655 -12.04 18.87 79.28
C VAL A 655 -11.65 19.55 80.58
N VAL A 656 -12.63 19.87 81.43
CA VAL A 656 -12.40 20.60 82.68
C VAL A 656 -12.95 19.80 83.85
N VAL A 657 -12.09 19.58 84.86
CA VAL A 657 -12.48 19.04 86.16
C VAL A 657 -12.62 20.18 87.15
N THR A 658 -13.73 20.25 87.88
CA THR A 658 -13.95 21.31 88.89
C THR A 658 -13.61 20.77 90.28
N ALA A 659 -12.58 21.32 90.93
CA ALA A 659 -12.12 20.89 92.26
C ALA A 659 -12.52 21.89 93.34
N THR A 660 -13.03 21.40 94.48
CA THR A 660 -13.60 22.22 95.56
C THR A 660 -13.18 21.75 96.96
N PHE A 661 -12.90 22.70 97.86
CA PHE A 661 -12.44 22.45 99.22
C PHE A 661 -12.70 23.66 100.14
N LYS A 662 -12.90 23.45 101.45
CA LYS A 662 -13.17 24.53 102.41
C LYS A 662 -12.39 24.37 103.71
N VAL A 663 -11.93 25.49 104.29
CA VAL A 663 -11.16 25.55 105.54
C VAL A 663 -11.76 26.60 106.48
N THR A 664 -11.84 26.32 107.79
CA THR A 664 -12.39 27.21 108.83
C THR A 664 -11.44 27.43 110.02
N GLN A 665 -11.65 28.48 110.83
CA GLN A 665 -10.88 28.72 112.07
C GLN A 665 -11.55 28.09 113.31
N GLY A 666 -10.76 27.85 114.37
CA GLY A 666 -11.23 27.39 115.67
C GLY A 666 -10.61 28.13 116.86
N SER A 667 -11.41 28.33 117.91
CA SER A 667 -11.04 28.87 119.22
C SER A 667 -11.94 28.26 120.31
N GLY A 668 -11.62 28.42 121.59
CA GLY A 668 -12.24 27.63 122.68
C GLY A 668 -13.08 28.38 123.71
N ALA A 669 -13.89 27.59 124.44
CA ALA A 669 -14.60 27.86 125.71
C ALA A 669 -16.03 28.48 125.71
N SER A 670 -17.01 27.57 125.71
CA SER A 670 -18.24 27.56 126.54
C SER A 670 -19.57 28.19 126.07
N ALA A 671 -20.63 27.44 126.41
CA ALA A 671 -22.06 27.78 126.54
C ALA A 671 -23.03 27.74 125.31
N ALA A 672 -24.20 27.14 125.59
CA ALA A 672 -25.48 27.14 124.86
C ALA A 672 -25.61 26.42 123.49
N THR A 673 -26.49 25.41 123.46
CA THR A 673 -27.03 24.74 122.26
C THR A 673 -28.09 25.59 121.56
N PRO A 674 -28.13 25.61 120.21
CA PRO A 674 -29.43 25.43 119.56
C PRO A 674 -29.41 24.60 118.26
N THR A 675 -30.47 23.82 118.04
CA THR A 675 -31.00 23.41 116.73
C THR A 675 -31.46 24.69 115.98
N PRO A 676 -31.19 24.93 114.66
CA PRO A 676 -31.70 24.05 113.58
C PRO A 676 -30.95 24.04 112.21
N THR A 677 -31.46 23.23 111.27
CA THR A 677 -31.77 23.47 109.83
C THR A 677 -30.98 24.52 109.00
N PRO A 678 -30.67 24.28 107.70
CA PRO A 678 -30.54 23.02 106.92
C PRO A 678 -29.15 22.90 106.22
N ALA A 679 -28.98 21.89 105.37
CA ALA A 679 -28.01 22.01 104.27
C ALA A 679 -28.48 23.09 103.28
N ALA A 680 -27.56 23.84 102.67
CA ALA A 680 -27.92 24.73 101.58
C ALA A 680 -28.43 23.90 100.40
N THR A 681 -29.70 24.08 100.04
CA THR A 681 -30.27 23.55 98.80
C THR A 681 -29.38 24.01 97.64
N PRO A 682 -29.03 23.14 96.68
CA PRO A 682 -28.64 23.64 95.36
C PRO A 682 -29.71 24.62 94.89
N LEU A 683 -29.30 25.73 94.27
CA LEU A 683 -30.24 26.47 93.44
C LEU A 683 -30.68 25.50 92.36
N GLU A 684 -31.96 25.12 92.39
CA GLU A 684 -32.55 24.22 91.41
C GLU A 684 -32.30 24.85 90.03
N GLN A 685 -31.55 24.13 89.20
CA GLN A 685 -31.00 24.64 87.96
C GLN A 685 -31.56 23.80 86.85
N HIS A 686 -32.22 24.47 85.91
CA HIS A 686 -32.89 23.82 84.81
C HIS A 686 -32.22 24.19 83.49
N ALA A 687 -32.20 23.21 82.59
CA ALA A 687 -31.74 23.38 81.23
C ALA A 687 -32.88 23.88 80.33
N LEU A 688 -32.61 24.93 79.58
CA LEU A 688 -33.35 25.26 78.37
C LEU A 688 -32.68 24.56 77.18
N HIS A 689 -33.35 23.55 76.63
CA HIS A 689 -32.91 22.82 75.46
C HIS A 689 -33.46 23.42 74.17
N PHE A 690 -32.61 23.58 73.15
CA PHE A 690 -32.99 24.18 71.87
C PHE A 690 -33.16 23.11 70.78
N ASN A 691 -34.39 22.63 70.56
CA ASN A 691 -34.68 21.81 69.39
C ASN A 691 -34.81 22.70 68.14
N THR A 692 -33.76 22.75 67.35
CA THR A 692 -33.65 23.60 66.16
C THR A 692 -34.46 23.09 64.96
N MET A 693 -35.14 21.94 65.06
CA MET A 693 -36.01 21.36 64.03
C MET A 693 -35.38 21.37 62.62
N GLY A 694 -34.11 20.96 62.52
CA GLY A 694 -33.34 20.91 61.27
C GLY A 694 -32.49 22.15 60.96
N GLY A 695 -32.41 23.14 61.86
CA GLY A 695 -31.38 24.19 61.84
C GLY A 695 -30.07 23.73 62.50
N LEU A 696 -29.00 24.51 62.32
CA LEU A 696 -27.71 24.29 63.02
C LEU A 696 -27.93 24.29 64.54
N PRO A 697 -27.36 23.33 65.31
CA PRO A 697 -27.62 23.17 66.73
C PRO A 697 -27.09 24.36 67.55
N LEU A 698 -27.83 24.70 68.61
CA LEU A 698 -27.41 25.66 69.63
C LEU A 698 -26.98 24.92 70.90
N ALA A 699 -26.23 25.60 71.77
CA ALA A 699 -25.85 25.07 73.09
C ALA A 699 -26.93 25.40 74.12
N ASP A 700 -27.23 24.43 74.99
CA ASP A 700 -28.26 24.56 76.02
C ASP A 700 -27.95 25.64 77.06
N VAL A 701 -28.99 26.28 77.58
CA VAL A 701 -28.88 27.42 78.51
C VAL A 701 -29.36 27.01 79.89
N ILE A 702 -28.42 26.88 80.84
CA ILE A 702 -28.71 26.55 82.24
C ILE A 702 -28.91 27.85 83.05
N ARG A 703 -29.97 27.91 83.86
CA ARG A 703 -30.23 29.01 84.83
C ARG A 703 -30.87 28.45 86.10
N GLY A 704 -30.81 29.24 87.19
CA GLY A 704 -31.51 28.94 88.44
C GLY A 704 -33.01 29.22 88.38
N LEU A 705 -33.77 28.48 89.19
CA LEU A 705 -35.21 28.50 89.33
C LEU A 705 -35.81 29.91 89.35
N GLY A 706 -36.82 30.15 88.52
CA GLY A 706 -37.56 31.41 88.46
C GLY A 706 -36.87 32.54 87.70
N ALA A 707 -35.68 32.35 87.14
CA ALA A 707 -35.02 33.35 86.31
C ALA A 707 -35.66 33.43 84.90
N PRO A 708 -36.04 34.63 84.40
CA PRO A 708 -36.48 34.80 83.02
C PRO A 708 -35.29 34.75 82.05
N VAL A 709 -35.48 34.07 80.92
CA VAL A 709 -34.52 33.94 79.81
C VAL A 709 -35.16 34.52 78.55
N GLU A 710 -34.68 35.68 78.12
CA GLU A 710 -35.06 36.26 76.83
C GLU A 710 -34.46 35.43 75.68
N LEU A 711 -35.29 35.09 74.69
CA LEU A 711 -34.91 34.15 73.63
C LEU A 711 -34.41 34.82 72.34
N TRP A 712 -34.59 36.15 72.20
CA TRP A 712 -34.17 36.89 71.00
C TRP A 712 -32.66 36.87 70.68
N PRO A 713 -31.71 36.68 71.63
CA PRO A 713 -30.29 36.50 71.30
C PRO A 713 -29.98 35.11 70.70
N TYR A 714 -30.87 34.13 70.88
CA TYR A 714 -30.64 32.73 70.52
C TYR A 714 -31.37 32.40 69.21
N THR A 715 -30.96 33.04 68.11
CA THR A 715 -31.52 32.83 66.77
C THR A 715 -30.74 31.74 66.02
N PRO A 716 -31.35 30.57 65.73
CA PRO A 716 -30.70 29.50 64.97
C PRO A 716 -30.65 29.85 63.47
N VAL A 717 -29.79 29.17 62.72
CA VAL A 717 -29.67 29.33 61.26
C VAL A 717 -30.01 28.01 60.55
N ARG A 718 -30.87 28.08 59.54
CA ARG A 718 -31.21 26.96 58.63
C ARG A 718 -31.19 27.46 57.19
N PRO A 719 -30.25 27.01 56.33
CA PRO A 719 -30.18 27.45 54.94
C PRO A 719 -31.49 27.24 54.18
N GLY A 720 -31.97 28.29 53.49
CA GLY A 720 -33.23 28.29 52.73
C GLY A 720 -34.51 28.52 53.56
N TYR A 721 -34.39 28.80 54.86
CA TYR A 721 -35.54 29.02 55.74
C TYR A 721 -35.35 30.26 56.64
N LEU A 722 -36.42 31.03 56.80
CA LEU A 722 -36.50 32.15 57.73
C LEU A 722 -36.96 31.63 59.11
N PHE A 723 -36.24 32.05 60.15
CA PHE A 723 -36.61 31.74 61.53
C PHE A 723 -37.83 32.57 61.96
N MET A 724 -38.89 31.89 62.41
CA MET A 724 -40.18 32.51 62.76
C MET A 724 -40.40 32.67 64.26
N GLY A 725 -39.43 32.27 65.09
CA GLY A 725 -39.50 32.33 66.55
C GLY A 725 -39.50 30.95 67.21
N TRP A 726 -39.41 30.98 68.55
CA TRP A 726 -39.43 29.81 69.42
C TRP A 726 -40.84 29.47 69.86
N TYR A 727 -41.09 28.18 70.08
CA TYR A 727 -42.37 27.64 70.51
C TYR A 727 -42.17 26.69 71.70
N ALA A 728 -43.12 26.70 72.64
CA ALA A 728 -43.08 25.85 73.84
C ALA A 728 -43.52 24.39 73.57
N ASP A 729 -44.12 24.12 72.41
CA ASP A 729 -44.64 22.82 72.01
C ASP A 729 -44.07 22.37 70.65
N GLU A 730 -43.87 21.06 70.49
CA GLU A 730 -43.37 20.47 69.23
C GLU A 730 -44.35 20.64 68.06
N ALA A 731 -45.65 20.81 68.34
CA ALA A 731 -46.66 21.13 67.33
C ALA A 731 -46.63 22.59 66.85
N LEU A 732 -45.74 23.43 67.42
CA LEU A 732 -45.49 24.81 67.03
C LEU A 732 -46.75 25.70 67.10
N THR A 733 -47.56 25.53 68.14
CA THR A 733 -48.83 26.26 68.37
C THR A 733 -48.73 27.40 69.39
N GLN A 734 -47.87 27.30 70.39
CA GLN A 734 -47.68 28.26 71.48
C GLN A 734 -46.34 29.03 71.33
N PRO A 735 -46.33 30.22 70.71
CA PRO A 735 -45.11 31.00 70.51
C PRO A 735 -44.61 31.60 71.84
N VAL A 736 -43.28 31.64 72.01
CA VAL A 736 -42.65 32.13 73.24
C VAL A 736 -41.42 32.99 72.94
N GLY A 737 -41.34 34.16 73.58
CA GLY A 737 -40.22 35.10 73.45
C GLY A 737 -39.31 35.16 74.69
N THR A 738 -39.83 34.76 75.85
CA THR A 738 -39.12 34.70 77.14
C THR A 738 -39.67 33.52 77.94
N ILE A 739 -38.81 32.71 78.54
CA ILE A 739 -39.20 31.60 79.44
C ILE A 739 -38.73 31.87 80.87
N VAL A 740 -39.58 31.57 81.85
CA VAL A 740 -39.19 31.47 83.25
C VAL A 740 -38.96 29.99 83.55
N LEU A 741 -37.71 29.61 83.82
CA LEU A 741 -37.35 28.21 84.03
C LEU A 741 -37.79 27.72 85.41
N VAL A 742 -38.74 26.78 85.42
CA VAL A 742 -39.28 26.09 86.61
C VAL A 742 -39.11 24.57 86.57
N GLU A 743 -38.75 24.03 85.41
CA GLU A 743 -38.33 22.64 85.17
C GLU A 743 -37.47 22.60 83.89
N ASP A 744 -36.84 21.45 83.58
CA ASP A 744 -36.06 21.29 82.34
C ASP A 744 -36.98 21.41 81.13
N THR A 745 -36.77 22.45 80.32
CA THR A 745 -37.71 22.90 79.29
C THR A 745 -37.09 22.78 77.90
N THR A 746 -37.79 22.15 76.95
CA THR A 746 -37.38 22.13 75.54
C THR A 746 -38.22 23.12 74.73
N ILE A 747 -37.58 23.94 73.90
CA ILE A 747 -38.25 24.81 72.93
C ILE A 747 -37.90 24.44 71.49
N TYR A 748 -38.87 24.68 70.60
CA TYR A 748 -38.87 24.19 69.23
C TYR A 748 -38.83 25.35 68.24
N ALA A 749 -37.90 25.30 67.28
CA ALA A 749 -37.73 26.35 66.28
C ALA A 749 -38.77 26.25 65.17
N LYS A 750 -39.52 27.33 64.92
CA LYS A 750 -40.43 27.42 63.77
C LYS A 750 -39.73 28.05 62.57
N TRP A 751 -39.98 27.47 61.40
CA TRP A 751 -39.36 27.85 60.13
C TRP A 751 -40.42 28.15 59.08
N ALA A 752 -40.25 29.23 58.33
CA ALA A 752 -40.90 29.44 57.04
C ALA A 752 -39.87 29.24 55.92
N ALA A 753 -40.28 28.78 54.74
CA ALA A 753 -39.39 28.77 53.58
C ALA A 753 -39.01 30.21 53.20
N ASP A 754 -37.74 30.47 52.91
CA ASP A 754 -37.30 31.79 52.47
C ASP A 754 -37.76 32.04 51.02
N PRO A 755 -38.61 33.05 50.73
CA PRO A 755 -39.07 33.33 49.38
C PRO A 755 -37.93 33.66 48.40
N ALA A 756 -36.79 34.17 48.90
CA ALA A 756 -35.61 34.45 48.08
C ALA A 756 -34.85 33.17 47.66
N ALA A 757 -35.02 32.06 48.38
CA ALA A 757 -34.31 30.80 48.11
C ALA A 757 -34.98 29.91 47.04
N VAL A 758 -36.17 30.29 46.54
CA VAL A 758 -36.99 29.46 45.60
C VAL A 758 -37.03 30.04 44.17
N GLN A 759 -36.04 30.87 43.81
CA GLN A 759 -35.91 31.51 42.48
C GLN A 759 -34.51 31.28 41.86
N SER A 760 -34.13 30.02 41.65
CA SER A 760 -33.01 29.63 40.74
C SER A 760 -33.02 28.14 40.36
N GLY A 761 -34.19 27.59 40.04
CA GLY A 761 -34.32 26.22 39.53
C GLY A 761 -34.69 26.15 38.04
N SER A 762 -33.80 25.58 37.22
CA SER A 762 -33.91 25.32 35.76
C SER A 762 -33.79 26.52 34.80
N GLY A 763 -33.40 26.26 33.53
CA GLY A 763 -33.57 27.21 32.42
C GLY A 763 -32.34 27.60 31.56
N SER A 764 -31.78 26.64 30.79
CA SER A 764 -31.11 26.85 29.48
C SER A 764 -30.34 28.16 29.15
N GLY A 765 -29.01 28.07 29.11
CA GLY A 765 -28.24 28.06 27.85
C GLY A 765 -28.16 29.31 26.95
N GLY A 766 -26.96 29.92 26.88
CA GLY A 766 -26.49 30.77 25.78
C GLY A 766 -26.50 32.28 26.07
N ARG A 767 -25.63 33.12 25.48
CA ARG A 767 -24.50 32.92 24.53
C ARG A 767 -23.45 34.04 24.76
N THR A 768 -22.18 33.77 24.40
CA THR A 768 -21.12 34.72 23.94
C THR A 768 -20.97 36.12 24.59
N GLY A 769 -19.78 36.62 24.96
CA GLY A 769 -18.42 36.13 24.71
C GLY A 769 -17.46 37.28 24.39
N GLY A 770 -16.22 37.24 24.90
CA GLY A 770 -15.23 38.32 24.79
C GLY A 770 -15.43 39.44 25.84
N GLY A 771 -14.41 40.23 26.18
CA GLY A 771 -13.00 40.15 25.79
C GLY A 771 -12.20 41.30 26.43
N SER A 772 -11.00 41.03 26.95
CA SER A 772 -10.18 42.06 27.60
C SER A 772 -9.58 43.02 26.57
N GLY A 773 -9.85 44.31 26.70
CA GLY A 773 -9.32 45.37 25.83
C GLY A 773 -9.05 46.64 26.62
N SER A 774 -7.77 46.96 26.83
CA SER A 774 -7.33 48.18 27.52
C SER A 774 -7.22 49.36 26.54
N GLY A 775 -7.97 50.44 26.76
CA GLY A 775 -7.61 51.76 26.22
C GLY A 775 -8.75 52.71 25.81
N SER A 776 -8.95 53.75 26.62
CA SER A 776 -9.21 55.14 26.18
C SER A 776 -10.52 55.54 25.46
N LYS A 777 -11.40 56.16 26.26
CA LYS A 777 -11.90 57.55 26.10
C LYS A 777 -13.23 57.84 25.34
N ALA A 778 -14.18 58.37 26.13
CA ALA A 778 -15.30 59.29 25.82
C ALA A 778 -16.67 58.76 25.31
N THR A 779 -17.71 59.39 25.89
CA THR A 779 -19.17 59.33 25.68
C THR A 779 -19.64 60.31 24.57
N PRO A 780 -20.94 60.41 24.17
CA PRO A 780 -22.19 59.83 24.74
C PRO A 780 -23.20 59.16 23.76
N THR A 781 -24.33 58.71 24.35
CA THR A 781 -25.67 58.29 23.83
C THR A 781 -26.40 59.35 22.96
N PRO A 782 -27.59 59.10 22.29
CA PRO A 782 -28.70 58.17 22.65
C PRO A 782 -29.48 57.39 21.53
N THR A 783 -30.50 56.65 21.99
CA THR A 783 -31.66 55.91 21.37
C THR A 783 -32.62 56.73 20.44
N PRO A 784 -33.69 56.19 19.75
CA PRO A 784 -34.52 54.97 20.02
C PRO A 784 -35.08 54.12 18.82
N SER A 785 -36.02 53.20 19.15
CA SER A 785 -36.91 52.23 18.40
C SER A 785 -37.90 52.85 17.35
N PRO A 786 -38.81 52.15 16.57
CA PRO A 786 -39.37 50.76 16.70
C PRO A 786 -39.72 49.92 15.40
N SER A 787 -40.49 48.81 15.62
CA SER A 787 -41.20 47.78 14.78
C SER A 787 -42.07 48.24 13.56
N PRO A 788 -42.76 47.38 12.70
CA PRO A 788 -43.08 45.92 12.76
C PRO A 788 -43.09 45.06 11.41
N THR A 789 -43.78 43.89 11.43
CA THR A 789 -44.09 42.75 10.48
C THR A 789 -44.79 43.06 9.11
N PRO A 790 -45.21 42.12 8.17
CA PRO A 790 -45.35 40.62 8.17
C PRO A 790 -44.94 39.81 6.86
N THR A 791 -45.30 38.51 6.77
CA THR A 791 -45.03 37.47 5.70
C THR A 791 -46.18 37.25 4.67
N PRO A 792 -45.95 36.62 3.48
CA PRO A 792 -46.54 35.28 3.16
C PRO A 792 -45.75 34.35 2.14
N THR A 793 -46.36 33.23 1.72
CA THR A 793 -45.87 32.10 0.83
C THR A 793 -46.98 31.74 -0.23
N PRO A 794 -46.95 30.71 -1.15
CA PRO A 794 -45.91 29.76 -1.68
C PRO A 794 -45.95 29.50 -3.25
N THR A 795 -45.33 28.41 -3.77
CA THR A 795 -45.61 27.55 -5.01
C THR A 795 -44.36 27.23 -5.91
N ALA A 796 -44.39 26.24 -6.82
CA ALA A 796 -43.20 25.46 -7.30
C ALA A 796 -43.19 24.89 -8.77
N THR A 797 -42.06 24.24 -9.17
CA THR A 797 -41.77 23.37 -10.37
C THR A 797 -41.64 24.06 -11.77
N PRO A 798 -41.06 23.46 -12.86
CA PRO A 798 -40.98 22.02 -13.28
C PRO A 798 -39.61 21.50 -13.87
N THR A 799 -39.65 20.34 -14.57
CA THR A 799 -38.52 19.55 -15.14
C THR A 799 -38.82 19.07 -16.59
N PRO A 800 -37.81 18.70 -17.45
CA PRO A 800 -38.03 18.01 -18.74
C PRO A 800 -37.31 16.65 -18.94
N THR A 801 -37.75 15.87 -19.94
CA THR A 801 -37.22 14.53 -20.39
C THR A 801 -37.01 14.50 -21.92
N PRO A 802 -36.43 13.42 -22.52
CA PRO A 802 -37.19 12.56 -23.47
C PRO A 802 -36.82 11.04 -23.44
N THR A 803 -37.37 10.22 -24.36
CA THR A 803 -37.40 8.73 -24.30
C THR A 803 -37.33 8.06 -25.70
N ALA A 804 -36.70 6.87 -25.85
CA ALA A 804 -36.89 5.97 -27.03
C ALA A 804 -36.53 4.47 -26.81
N THR A 805 -37.29 3.56 -27.45
CA THR A 805 -37.13 2.07 -27.56
C THR A 805 -37.64 1.62 -28.97
N PRO A 806 -37.46 0.37 -29.48
CA PRO A 806 -38.19 -0.88 -29.10
C PRO A 806 -37.26 -2.14 -28.93
N GLU A 807 -37.56 -3.19 -28.13
CA GLU A 807 -38.50 -4.34 -28.30
C GLU A 807 -38.23 -5.26 -29.53
N ALA A 808 -38.28 -6.61 -29.50
CA ALA A 808 -38.61 -7.63 -28.47
C ALA A 808 -37.73 -8.94 -28.70
N THR A 809 -37.99 -10.23 -28.38
CA THR A 809 -39.16 -11.05 -27.92
C THR A 809 -38.74 -12.47 -27.40
N ALA A 810 -39.61 -13.15 -26.61
CA ALA A 810 -39.81 -14.61 -26.44
C ALA A 810 -38.82 -15.57 -25.68
N THR A 811 -39.40 -16.47 -24.88
CA THR A 811 -38.85 -17.68 -24.17
C THR A 811 -39.34 -18.99 -24.86
N PRO A 812 -38.85 -20.24 -24.57
CA PRO A 812 -38.80 -20.91 -23.25
C PRO A 812 -37.56 -21.85 -23.01
N ALA A 813 -37.64 -22.77 -22.03
CA ALA A 813 -36.57 -23.67 -21.58
C ALA A 813 -36.85 -25.18 -21.84
N PRO A 814 -35.84 -26.06 -21.70
CA PRO A 814 -35.94 -27.45 -21.22
C PRO A 814 -35.41 -27.57 -19.77
N GLU A 815 -35.96 -28.35 -18.84
CA GLU A 815 -36.15 -29.81 -18.76
C GLU A 815 -34.91 -30.64 -18.37
N GLU A 816 -35.06 -31.42 -17.28
CA GLU A 816 -34.22 -32.51 -16.80
C GLU A 816 -35.08 -33.78 -16.78
N PRO A 817 -34.54 -34.95 -17.17
CA PRO A 817 -34.77 -36.13 -16.31
C PRO A 817 -33.57 -37.11 -16.21
N GLU A 818 -33.73 -38.06 -15.27
CA GLU A 818 -32.91 -39.26 -15.00
C GLU A 818 -32.70 -40.14 -16.28
N ASP A 819 -31.78 -41.12 -16.38
CA ASP A 819 -31.62 -42.23 -15.42
C ASP A 819 -30.40 -43.19 -15.58
N LYS A 820 -30.08 -43.88 -14.47
CA LYS A 820 -29.35 -45.15 -14.21
C LYS A 820 -28.37 -45.77 -15.23
N GLY A 821 -27.14 -46.01 -14.74
CA GLY A 821 -26.34 -47.23 -15.04
C GLY A 821 -24.83 -47.10 -14.71
N GLY A 822 -24.16 -48.00 -13.97
CA GLY A 822 -24.67 -49.12 -13.14
C GLY A 822 -23.60 -50.19 -12.79
N PHE A 823 -23.00 -50.10 -11.59
CA PHE A 823 -22.16 -51.14 -10.93
C PHE A 823 -20.79 -51.49 -11.58
N PRO A 824 -19.86 -52.21 -10.90
CA PRO A 824 -19.42 -52.00 -9.49
C PRO A 824 -17.90 -52.12 -9.24
N VAL A 825 -17.45 -51.48 -8.14
CA VAL A 825 -16.56 -51.97 -7.05
C VAL A 825 -15.62 -53.17 -7.30
N VAL A 826 -14.30 -52.99 -7.03
CA VAL A 826 -13.50 -53.78 -6.04
C VAL A 826 -12.17 -53.06 -5.70
N PRO A 827 -11.60 -53.17 -4.46
CA PRO A 827 -10.56 -52.26 -3.95
C PRO A 827 -9.29 -52.96 -3.36
N VAL A 828 -8.42 -52.20 -2.66
CA VAL A 828 -7.30 -52.65 -1.76
C VAL A 828 -6.06 -53.17 -2.54
N ALA A 829 -4.78 -53.06 -2.13
CA ALA A 829 -4.08 -52.56 -0.92
C ALA A 829 -2.88 -51.65 -1.35
N ALA A 830 -2.44 -50.65 -0.58
CA ALA A 830 -1.61 -50.69 0.64
C ALA A 830 -0.16 -51.22 0.46
N GLY A 831 0.84 -50.47 0.94
CA GLY A 831 2.26 -50.85 0.89
C GLY A 831 3.23 -49.67 0.95
N ALA A 832 3.53 -49.18 2.16
CA ALA A 832 4.55 -48.15 2.40
C ALA A 832 5.78 -48.73 3.14
N VAL A 833 6.81 -47.90 3.41
CA VAL A 833 7.90 -48.14 4.40
C VAL A 833 8.97 -49.18 3.96
N VAL A 834 10.30 -49.02 4.14
CA VAL A 834 11.21 -47.89 4.51
C VAL A 834 12.65 -48.23 4.05
N LEU A 835 13.60 -47.29 4.20
CA LEU A 835 15.06 -47.47 4.10
C LEU A 835 15.62 -48.85 4.50
N LEU A 836 16.64 -49.30 3.76
CA LEU A 836 17.91 -49.74 4.36
C LEU A 836 19.06 -49.58 3.35
N ALA A 837 20.21 -49.09 3.82
CA ALA A 837 21.39 -48.85 2.99
C ALA A 837 22.48 -49.90 3.26
N VAL A 838 23.12 -50.40 2.20
CA VAL A 838 24.39 -51.15 2.26
C VAL A 838 25.25 -50.71 1.09
N ALA A 839 26.56 -50.59 1.29
CA ALA A 839 27.51 -50.20 0.26
C ALA A 839 27.90 -51.39 -0.65
N GLY A 840 28.14 -51.09 -1.93
CA GLY A 840 28.59 -52.06 -2.94
C GLY A 840 28.30 -51.53 -4.34
N GLY A 841 29.35 -51.22 -5.11
CA GLY A 841 29.19 -50.53 -6.39
C GLY A 841 28.66 -51.42 -7.51
N LEU A 842 27.46 -51.12 -8.01
CA LEU A 842 27.02 -51.53 -9.34
C LEU A 842 26.14 -50.43 -9.96
N VAL A 843 26.49 -49.98 -11.15
CA VAL A 843 25.70 -48.98 -11.90
C VAL A 843 24.71 -49.70 -12.81
N ILE A 844 23.41 -49.41 -12.66
CA ILE A 844 22.36 -49.88 -13.58
C ILE A 844 21.53 -48.68 -14.04
N TYR A 845 21.30 -48.62 -15.34
CA TYR A 845 20.66 -47.52 -16.06
C TYR A 845 19.15 -47.78 -16.20
N ILE A 846 18.29 -46.81 -15.88
CA ILE A 846 16.84 -46.91 -16.14
C ILE A 846 16.36 -45.67 -16.89
N ARG A 847 15.96 -45.85 -18.15
CA ARG A 847 15.08 -44.90 -18.87
C ARG A 847 13.65 -45.10 -18.37
N ARG A 848 12.93 -44.00 -18.16
CA ARG A 848 11.48 -44.04 -17.90
C ARG A 848 10.72 -44.65 -19.09
N ARG A 849 9.62 -45.33 -18.78
CA ARG A 849 8.32 -45.08 -19.39
C ARG A 849 7.41 -44.55 -18.28
#